data_AF-A0A419HIJ5-F1
#
_entry.id   AF-A0A419HIJ5-F1
#
_cell.length_a   1.000
_cell.length_b   1.000
_cell.length_c   1.000
_cell.angle_alpha   90.00
_cell.angle_beta   90.00
_cell.angle_gamma   90.00
#
_symmetry.space_group_name_H-M   'P 1'
#
loop_
_entity.id
_entity.type
_entity.pdbx_description
1 polymer ?
#
loop_
_entity_poly.entity_id
_entity_poly.type
_entity_poly.pdbx_seq_one_letter_code
_entity_poly.pdbx_strand_id
1 'polypeptide(L)'
;MIGTPVKALQDIPQRPALPLLGHALGIPGGADGLLHLIEEAKRQGPIFRLNVFGTETLVVSGPDLVAELSDETRFRKNIVKDMGMLRDIGGDGLFTANDGEANWRKAHDVLLPAFSLGAMRGYHDTMLGVANSLIATWDAAGRPVDVPDDMTKLTLDTIGLCGFGTDFESFTRPRLHPFLGAMGRALSHIQREDESLPGLSLLRFAANDRYRSDLAYMKNLVDEVIAARRGSGDASQADLLGRMLHVRDPRTGELLDDENIRYQVLTFLIAGHETTSGALSFALYYLLKHPEVLARAQSEVDALWAGQQNPQPSYEDVGRLTYVRQVLNEALRLWPTAPAYAVEPVADTVLGGRYIVRRGEVLMILTPALHRDDMWGDNPELFDPERFDIDREEARPVHVFKPFGSGERACIGRQFALHEATLLLGMLIHRYRFLDHGGYQLKIKQSLTIKPDEFRIKLVRRGAEERRVLSSTVDTPVAAEVTRKASGTALTVLYGSNLGTCSGLAAELLAEGEEHGFTGTVSTLDSAIGKLTEAEGPVLIVAASYNGKPTDDAAGFAEWVAGLEPGALEGVRYAVLGIGDRNWAATYQQVPRLLAENLDAAGAVAVLPRGAADASGDFAGAVDRWTAELWAALLAEHGVAETAVRSDVDGPLYTVDLVGESATEGLLERHGLREATVLDTGELSDMDHPLGRSKRFLRIQLPTGMTYRTGDHLAVLPENPADLVRRAAERFGLQLDRTVRLGTTRRSRQALPVDRPITLRRLLTEFVELQDPATPEQVRVLAEHTACPPERRPLEQLTAPIRATVLELLERYRACELPFPLFLEMLPALRPRHYSISSSALSTPDTVELMVSLLAAPHRDGDGTFRGIASHHLGCVRAGDVLAVRVNPCRDAFRLPEDDTPVIMVSAGTGLAPFRGAILDRVHVSTGATLLNYFGCDHPEVDYLHRAELESAEATGVVRLRPAFSQAPVDGVRFVQHAVARDAAELWPLLEQGARIYVCGDGSRMAPGVRQAFVDIYREQTGADEAKAEAWLLERYTEDVWAQ
;
A
#
# COMPACT_ATOMS: atom_id res chain seq x y z
N MET A 1 1.63 4.66 -54.80
CA MET A 1 0.79 5.19 -53.71
C MET A 1 -0.67 5.07 -54.14
N ILE A 2 -1.45 4.20 -53.50
CA ILE A 2 -2.91 4.18 -53.67
C ILE A 2 -3.46 5.13 -52.62
N GLY A 3 -4.19 6.16 -53.04
CA GLY A 3 -4.78 7.11 -52.10
C GLY A 3 -5.89 6.44 -51.30
N THR A 4 -5.77 6.48 -49.96
CA THR A 4 -6.85 6.08 -49.06
C THR A 4 -8.11 6.89 -49.41
N PRO A 5 -9.27 6.26 -49.66
CA PRO A 5 -10.47 7.01 -50.02
C PRO A 5 -10.83 8.00 -48.91
N VAL A 6 -10.98 9.27 -49.27
CA VAL A 6 -11.58 10.27 -48.38
C VAL A 6 -12.99 9.78 -48.07
N LYS A 7 -13.23 9.34 -46.84
CA LYS A 7 -14.55 8.91 -46.41
C LYS A 7 -15.49 10.11 -46.54
N ALA A 8 -16.63 9.91 -47.20
CA ALA A 8 -17.64 10.96 -47.30
C ALA A 8 -18.03 11.41 -45.89
N LEU A 9 -18.15 12.72 -45.68
CA LEU A 9 -18.54 13.28 -44.39
C LEU A 9 -19.93 12.78 -44.00
N GLN A 10 -20.11 12.45 -42.73
CA GLN A 10 -21.32 11.84 -42.19
C GLN A 10 -21.93 12.75 -41.12
N ASP A 11 -23.24 12.91 -41.16
CA ASP A 11 -23.98 13.48 -40.04
C ASP A 11 -23.84 12.58 -38.81
N ILE A 12 -23.68 13.19 -37.63
CA ILE A 12 -23.61 12.45 -36.37
C ILE A 12 -25.01 11.85 -36.07
N PRO A 13 -25.12 10.54 -35.79
CA PRO A 13 -26.38 9.89 -35.43
C PRO A 13 -27.13 10.62 -34.30
N GLN A 14 -28.44 10.73 -34.44
CA GLN A 14 -29.32 11.37 -33.46
C GLN A 14 -30.71 10.73 -33.53
N ARG A 15 -31.38 10.59 -32.38
CA ARG A 15 -32.78 10.13 -32.33
C ARG A 15 -33.78 11.26 -32.60
N PRO A 16 -35.05 10.94 -32.94
CA PRO A 16 -36.11 11.93 -33.01
C PRO A 16 -36.30 12.64 -31.66
N ALA A 17 -35.92 13.91 -31.60
CA ALA A 17 -36.03 14.76 -30.42
C ALA A 17 -37.37 15.50 -30.37
N LEU A 18 -37.93 15.71 -29.18
CA LEU A 18 -39.13 16.51 -28.98
C LEU A 18 -38.80 18.02 -29.03
N PRO A 19 -39.69 18.87 -29.60
CA PRO A 19 -39.51 20.32 -29.57
C PRO A 19 -39.33 20.84 -28.14
N LEU A 20 -38.33 21.70 -27.93
CA LEU A 20 -37.93 22.33 -26.65
C LEU A 20 -37.44 21.38 -25.54
N LEU A 21 -37.97 20.15 -25.45
CA LEU A 21 -37.58 19.16 -24.42
C LEU A 21 -36.36 18.32 -24.84
N GLY A 22 -36.09 18.20 -26.14
CA GLY A 22 -35.04 17.33 -26.66
C GLY A 22 -35.41 15.86 -26.42
N HIS A 23 -34.49 15.09 -25.85
CA HIS A 23 -34.66 13.68 -25.49
C HIS A 23 -35.03 13.49 -24.01
N ALA A 24 -35.23 14.57 -23.23
CA ALA A 24 -35.32 14.51 -21.77
C ALA A 24 -36.39 13.55 -21.20
N LEU A 25 -37.50 13.33 -21.92
CA LEU A 25 -38.55 12.40 -21.49
C LEU A 25 -38.25 10.92 -21.81
N GLY A 26 -37.16 10.63 -22.54
CA GLY A 26 -36.74 9.28 -22.93
C GLY A 26 -35.45 8.81 -22.25
N ILE A 27 -34.79 9.66 -21.45
CA ILE A 27 -33.58 9.35 -20.70
C ILE A 27 -33.99 9.09 -19.24
N PRO A 28 -33.72 7.92 -18.66
CA PRO A 28 -33.90 7.70 -17.22
C PRO A 28 -32.91 8.53 -16.39
N GLY A 29 -33.30 8.92 -15.17
CA GLY A 29 -32.38 9.56 -14.22
C GLY A 29 -31.38 8.57 -13.60
N GLY A 30 -30.28 9.08 -13.05
CA GLY A 30 -29.25 8.29 -12.40
C GLY A 30 -28.68 7.14 -13.26
N ALA A 31 -28.43 6.01 -12.61
CA ALA A 31 -27.75 4.85 -13.20
C ALA A 31 -28.48 4.21 -14.40
N ASP A 32 -29.81 4.21 -14.42
CA ASP A 32 -30.57 3.75 -15.58
C ASP A 32 -30.31 4.64 -16.82
N GLY A 33 -29.95 5.91 -16.60
CA GLY A 33 -29.47 6.84 -17.62
C GLY A 33 -28.11 6.44 -18.19
N LEU A 34 -27.15 6.02 -17.35
CA LEU A 34 -25.87 5.49 -17.83
C LEU A 34 -26.05 4.18 -18.60
N LEU A 35 -26.85 3.24 -18.08
CA LEU A 35 -27.14 1.97 -18.76
C LEU A 35 -27.83 2.23 -20.11
N HIS A 36 -28.74 3.22 -20.17
CA HIS A 36 -29.32 3.70 -21.42
C HIS A 36 -28.24 4.23 -22.38
N LEU A 37 -27.33 5.11 -21.95
CA LEU A 37 -26.27 5.67 -22.80
C LEU A 37 -25.29 4.59 -23.34
N ILE A 38 -25.00 3.55 -22.56
CA ILE A 38 -24.18 2.40 -23.03
C ILE A 38 -24.93 1.62 -24.14
N GLU A 39 -26.23 1.39 -23.96
CA GLU A 39 -27.06 0.73 -24.98
C GLU A 39 -27.29 1.63 -26.21
N GLU A 40 -27.34 2.96 -26.05
CA GLU A 40 -27.35 3.90 -27.16
C GLU A 40 -26.04 3.91 -27.95
N ALA A 41 -24.89 3.82 -27.28
CA ALA A 41 -23.59 3.67 -27.96
C ALA A 41 -23.57 2.37 -28.80
N LYS A 42 -24.08 1.25 -28.27
CA LYS A 42 -24.22 -0.01 -29.03
C LYS A 42 -25.15 0.09 -30.24
N ARG A 43 -26.22 0.89 -30.15
CA ARG A 43 -27.25 1.03 -31.20
C ARG A 43 -26.94 2.08 -32.26
N GLN A 44 -26.30 3.19 -31.87
CA GLN A 44 -26.01 4.33 -32.74
C GLN A 44 -24.55 4.33 -33.23
N GLY A 45 -23.66 3.58 -32.57
CA GLY A 45 -22.27 3.41 -32.95
C GLY A 45 -21.30 4.32 -32.18
N PRO A 46 -20.08 4.53 -32.69
CA PRO A 46 -18.96 5.10 -31.93
C PRO A 46 -19.12 6.58 -31.53
N ILE A 47 -20.14 7.27 -32.06
CA ILE A 47 -20.50 8.65 -31.70
C ILE A 47 -22.00 8.88 -31.98
N PHE A 48 -22.70 9.60 -31.09
CA PHE A 48 -24.07 10.07 -31.31
C PHE A 48 -24.33 11.43 -30.62
N ARG A 49 -25.35 12.16 -31.07
CA ARG A 49 -25.78 13.44 -30.47
C ARG A 49 -26.93 13.22 -29.50
N LEU A 50 -26.74 13.69 -28.27
CA LEU A 50 -27.77 13.90 -27.27
C LEU A 50 -28.19 15.37 -27.27
N ASN A 51 -29.45 15.63 -26.92
CA ASN A 51 -30.00 16.99 -26.73
C ASN A 51 -30.99 16.94 -25.57
N VAL A 52 -30.80 17.76 -24.54
CA VAL A 52 -31.62 17.81 -23.31
C VAL A 52 -31.91 19.27 -23.00
N PHE A 53 -33.21 19.65 -23.04
CA PHE A 53 -33.66 21.05 -22.88
C PHE A 53 -32.94 22.09 -23.75
N GLY A 54 -32.40 21.69 -24.90
CA GLY A 54 -31.64 22.55 -25.82
C GLY A 54 -30.12 22.59 -25.57
N THR A 55 -29.60 21.95 -24.52
CA THR A 55 -28.17 21.65 -24.39
C THR A 55 -27.85 20.46 -25.30
N GLU A 56 -26.88 20.60 -26.22
CA GLU A 56 -26.44 19.51 -27.11
C GLU A 56 -25.07 18.96 -26.67
N THR A 57 -24.96 17.64 -26.63
CA THR A 57 -23.75 16.91 -26.21
C THR A 57 -23.47 15.80 -27.22
N LEU A 58 -22.22 15.66 -27.65
CA LEU A 58 -21.77 14.55 -28.49
C LEU A 58 -21.22 13.45 -27.59
N VAL A 59 -21.88 12.29 -27.52
CA VAL A 59 -21.42 11.13 -26.74
C VAL A 59 -20.52 10.28 -27.64
N VAL A 60 -19.31 9.96 -27.18
CA VAL A 60 -18.26 9.29 -27.97
C VAL A 60 -17.74 8.06 -27.24
N SER A 61 -17.63 6.93 -27.94
CA SER A 61 -17.13 5.67 -27.37
C SER A 61 -16.12 4.95 -28.28
N GLY A 62 -16.07 5.25 -29.58
CA GLY A 62 -15.19 4.53 -30.51
C GLY A 62 -13.70 4.75 -30.23
N PRO A 63 -12.86 3.70 -30.12
CA PRO A 63 -11.44 3.82 -29.77
C PRO A 63 -10.63 4.71 -30.72
N ASP A 64 -10.83 4.57 -32.04
CA ASP A 64 -10.28 5.48 -33.07
C ASP A 64 -10.51 6.96 -32.71
N LEU A 65 -11.73 7.27 -32.26
CA LEU A 65 -12.17 8.63 -31.99
C LEU A 65 -11.61 9.11 -30.65
N VAL A 66 -11.61 8.26 -29.62
CA VAL A 66 -11.05 8.61 -28.30
C VAL A 66 -9.52 8.77 -28.36
N ALA A 67 -8.83 8.07 -29.26
CA ALA A 67 -7.43 8.32 -29.56
C ALA A 67 -7.22 9.75 -30.10
N GLU A 68 -8.02 10.19 -31.07
CA GLU A 68 -7.99 11.59 -31.54
C GLU A 68 -8.41 12.60 -30.46
N LEU A 69 -9.41 12.30 -29.63
CA LEU A 69 -9.84 13.16 -28.50
C LEU A 69 -8.82 13.24 -27.36
N SER A 70 -7.79 12.40 -27.37
CA SER A 70 -6.67 12.45 -26.42
C SER A 70 -5.54 13.38 -26.87
N ASP A 71 -5.64 14.00 -28.06
CA ASP A 71 -4.66 14.95 -28.58
C ASP A 71 -4.89 16.36 -27.97
N GLU A 72 -4.09 16.69 -26.96
CA GLU A 72 -4.14 17.99 -26.25
C GLU A 72 -3.82 19.20 -27.15
N THR A 73 -3.34 19.00 -28.39
CA THR A 73 -3.15 20.10 -29.37
C THR A 73 -4.44 20.43 -30.15
N ARG A 74 -5.41 19.50 -30.18
CA ARG A 74 -6.68 19.62 -30.92
C ARG A 74 -7.89 19.74 -30.00
N PHE A 75 -7.85 19.08 -28.85
CA PHE A 75 -8.94 18.98 -27.89
C PHE A 75 -8.43 19.36 -26.49
N ARG A 76 -9.29 20.00 -25.69
CA ARG A 76 -8.97 20.39 -24.31
C ARG A 76 -10.08 19.97 -23.37
N LYS A 77 -9.78 19.75 -22.08
CA LYS A 77 -10.79 19.41 -21.06
C LYS A 77 -11.89 20.47 -21.05
N ASN A 78 -13.11 20.07 -21.40
CA ASN A 78 -14.30 20.90 -21.23
C ASN A 78 -14.82 20.67 -19.81
N ILE A 79 -15.15 21.76 -19.12
CA ILE A 79 -15.90 21.70 -17.87
C ILE A 79 -17.34 21.99 -18.25
N VAL A 80 -18.11 20.90 -18.34
CA VAL A 80 -19.51 20.95 -18.76
C VAL A 80 -20.27 21.91 -17.84
N LYS A 81 -21.25 22.62 -18.39
CA LYS A 81 -22.04 23.65 -17.70
C LYS A 81 -22.56 23.20 -16.33
N ASP A 82 -22.85 21.92 -16.19
CA ASP A 82 -23.48 21.29 -15.04
C ASP A 82 -22.42 20.94 -13.94
N MET A 83 -21.15 20.80 -14.34
CA MET A 83 -20.00 20.94 -13.43
C MET A 83 -19.75 22.39 -12.96
N GLY A 84 -20.55 23.36 -13.43
CA GLY A 84 -20.53 24.73 -12.91
C GLY A 84 -20.79 24.79 -11.40
N MET A 85 -21.69 23.94 -10.87
CA MET A 85 -21.93 23.84 -9.44
C MET A 85 -20.83 23.05 -8.68
N LEU A 86 -19.99 22.28 -9.37
CA LEU A 86 -18.76 21.74 -8.76
C LEU A 86 -17.71 22.82 -8.55
N ARG A 87 -17.69 23.88 -9.38
CA ARG A 87 -16.86 25.08 -9.11
C ARG A 87 -17.34 25.88 -7.90
N ASP A 88 -18.61 25.80 -7.50
CA ASP A 88 -19.06 26.38 -6.21
C ASP A 88 -18.30 25.75 -5.03
N ILE A 89 -17.92 24.47 -5.14
CA ILE A 89 -17.11 23.76 -4.13
C ILE A 89 -15.62 24.01 -4.40
N GLY A 90 -15.12 23.56 -5.56
CA GLY A 90 -13.70 23.38 -5.87
C GLY A 90 -13.03 24.52 -6.63
N GLY A 91 -13.72 25.60 -7.00
CA GLY A 91 -13.11 26.78 -7.63
C GLY A 91 -12.19 26.47 -8.83
N ASP A 92 -10.98 27.01 -8.82
CA ASP A 92 -9.88 26.71 -9.76
C ASP A 92 -8.94 25.59 -9.24
N GLY A 93 -9.50 24.62 -8.51
CA GLY A 93 -8.85 23.38 -8.09
C GLY A 93 -8.51 22.44 -9.25
N LEU A 94 -7.59 21.49 -9.04
CA LEU A 94 -7.03 20.62 -10.08
C LEU A 94 -8.07 19.88 -10.95
N PHE A 95 -9.24 19.56 -10.41
CA PHE A 95 -10.34 18.95 -11.15
C PHE A 95 -11.25 19.98 -11.84
N THR A 96 -11.54 21.10 -11.18
CA THR A 96 -12.58 22.07 -11.57
C THR A 96 -12.05 23.33 -12.27
N ALA A 97 -10.73 23.47 -12.44
CA ALA A 97 -10.12 24.60 -13.15
C ALA A 97 -10.35 24.54 -14.66
N ASN A 98 -10.74 25.66 -15.25
CA ASN A 98 -10.83 25.83 -16.69
C ASN A 98 -9.46 25.67 -17.37
N ASP A 99 -9.46 25.51 -18.69
CA ASP A 99 -8.24 25.65 -19.47
C ASP A 99 -7.72 27.10 -19.38
N GLY A 100 -6.41 27.27 -19.23
CA GLY A 100 -5.73 28.56 -19.08
C GLY A 100 -5.76 29.21 -17.68
N GLU A 101 -6.45 28.63 -16.68
CA GLU A 101 -6.41 29.16 -15.30
C GLU A 101 -5.04 28.88 -14.64
N ALA A 102 -4.27 29.95 -14.35
CA ALA A 102 -2.86 29.86 -13.95
C ALA A 102 -2.63 29.06 -12.65
N ASN A 103 -3.55 29.17 -11.70
CA ASN A 103 -3.50 28.43 -10.44
C ASN A 103 -3.54 26.91 -10.63
N TRP A 104 -4.15 26.40 -11.69
CA TRP A 104 -4.12 24.96 -12.02
C TRP A 104 -2.68 24.46 -12.22
N ARG A 105 -1.85 25.24 -12.94
CA ARG A 105 -0.44 24.89 -13.18
C ARG A 105 0.39 25.02 -11.91
N LYS A 106 0.24 26.12 -11.16
CA LYS A 106 0.97 26.31 -9.89
C LYS A 106 0.66 25.17 -8.91
N ALA A 107 -0.60 24.79 -8.77
CA ALA A 107 -1.00 23.67 -7.92
C ALA A 107 -0.44 22.34 -8.42
N HIS A 108 -0.59 22.02 -9.71
CA HIS A 108 -0.05 20.79 -10.30
C HIS A 108 1.45 20.64 -10.03
N ASP A 109 2.23 21.68 -10.33
CA ASP A 109 3.70 21.65 -10.25
C ASP A 109 4.19 21.62 -8.77
N VAL A 110 3.44 22.20 -7.83
CA VAL A 110 3.68 22.11 -6.36
C VAL A 110 3.32 20.73 -5.77
N LEU A 111 2.27 20.09 -6.29
CA LEU A 111 1.69 18.86 -5.72
C LEU A 111 2.27 17.57 -6.32
N LEU A 112 2.77 17.60 -7.56
CA LEU A 112 3.31 16.42 -8.24
C LEU A 112 4.35 15.62 -7.43
N PRO A 113 5.29 16.22 -6.68
CA PRO A 113 6.26 15.46 -5.88
C PRO A 113 5.63 14.67 -4.70
N ALA A 114 4.40 14.99 -4.29
CA ALA A 114 3.65 14.20 -3.31
C ALA A 114 3.16 12.85 -3.86
N PHE A 115 3.20 12.66 -5.18
CA PHE A 115 2.86 11.41 -5.86
C PHE A 115 4.10 10.65 -6.36
N SER A 116 5.28 10.99 -5.81
CA SER A 116 6.55 10.31 -6.04
C SER A 116 6.63 8.94 -5.35
N LEU A 117 7.48 8.03 -5.84
CA LEU A 117 7.77 6.74 -5.21
C LEU A 117 8.18 6.88 -3.73
N GLY A 118 8.99 7.90 -3.41
CA GLY A 118 9.37 8.21 -2.03
C GLY A 118 8.19 8.67 -1.16
N ALA A 119 7.27 9.45 -1.71
CA ALA A 119 6.05 9.84 -1.02
C ALA A 119 5.07 8.66 -0.88
N MET A 120 4.93 7.77 -1.88
CA MET A 120 4.09 6.56 -1.77
C MET A 120 4.63 5.59 -0.70
N ARG A 121 5.96 5.48 -0.56
CA ARG A 121 6.60 4.78 0.58
C ARG A 121 6.37 5.50 1.91
N GLY A 122 6.45 6.83 1.96
CA GLY A 122 6.14 7.61 3.16
C GLY A 122 4.67 7.51 3.58
N TYR A 123 3.77 7.38 2.61
CA TYR A 123 2.38 7.03 2.81
C TYR A 123 2.18 5.51 2.88
N HIS A 124 3.21 4.65 2.98
CA HIS A 124 2.96 3.21 3.02
C HIS A 124 2.48 2.74 4.37
N ASP A 125 3.08 3.16 5.49
CA ASP A 125 2.50 2.90 6.81
C ASP A 125 1.14 3.59 6.90
N THR A 126 1.05 4.80 6.31
CA THR A 126 -0.19 5.53 6.04
C THR A 126 -0.97 5.02 4.80
N MET A 127 -0.78 3.76 4.41
CA MET A 127 -1.64 2.97 3.50
C MET A 127 -1.91 1.58 4.09
N LEU A 128 -0.95 1.02 4.83
CA LEU A 128 -1.07 -0.18 5.64
C LEU A 128 -1.96 0.06 6.85
N GLY A 129 -1.76 1.04 7.74
CA GLY A 129 -2.55 1.19 8.99
C GLY A 129 -4.05 1.56 8.86
N VAL A 130 -4.52 1.82 7.64
CA VAL A 130 -5.93 1.94 7.20
C VAL A 130 -6.28 0.85 6.20
N ALA A 131 -5.32 0.11 5.61
CA ALA A 131 -5.55 -1.24 5.11
C ALA A 131 -5.82 -2.19 6.29
N ASN A 132 -4.89 -2.47 7.21
CA ASN A 132 -4.95 -1.77 8.51
C ASN A 132 -6.35 -1.58 9.03
N SER A 133 -6.75 -0.32 9.21
CA SER A 133 -8.11 0.04 9.57
C SER A 133 -9.12 -0.90 8.89
N LEU A 134 -9.22 -0.82 7.58
CA LEU A 134 -10.01 -1.63 6.66
C LEU A 134 -9.88 -3.16 6.66
N ILE A 135 -9.05 -3.82 7.46
CA ILE A 135 -8.91 -5.28 7.40
C ILE A 135 -9.38 -6.07 8.65
N ALA A 136 -9.63 -5.35 9.73
CA ALA A 136 -10.27 -5.67 11.02
C ALA A 136 -11.75 -5.97 11.05
N THR A 137 -12.60 -5.08 10.57
CA THR A 137 -13.88 -4.82 11.18
C THR A 137 -15.05 -5.43 10.48
N TRP A 138 -14.90 -5.84 9.25
CA TRP A 138 -15.66 -6.96 8.81
C TRP A 138 -15.45 -8.03 9.90
N ASP A 139 -14.23 -8.16 10.44
CA ASP A 139 -13.96 -8.94 11.64
C ASP A 139 -14.49 -8.42 13.00
N ALA A 140 -15.29 -7.35 13.02
CA ALA A 140 -15.95 -6.82 14.20
C ALA A 140 -17.43 -6.46 14.07
N ALA A 141 -17.98 -6.50 12.87
CA ALA A 141 -19.36 -5.99 12.54
C ALA A 141 -21.91 -7.60 12.42
N GLY A 142 -22.23 -8.90 12.68
CA GLY A 142 -22.07 -10.04 11.78
C GLY A 142 -23.21 -10.09 10.77
N ARG A 143 -23.37 -8.98 10.10
CA ARG A 143 -24.19 -8.72 8.94
C ARG A 143 -23.30 -8.04 7.85
N PRO A 144 -23.53 -8.29 6.56
CA PRO A 144 -22.96 -7.67 5.40
C PRO A 144 -23.21 -6.20 5.38
N VAL A 145 -22.92 -5.69 4.20
CA VAL A 145 -22.37 -4.41 3.94
C VAL A 145 -22.77 -4.01 2.48
N ASP A 146 -22.33 -2.91 1.90
CA ASP A 146 -22.97 -2.07 0.87
C ASP A 146 -21.90 -1.40 -0.04
N VAL A 147 -21.01 -2.16 -0.74
CA VAL A 147 -19.68 -1.74 -1.35
C VAL A 147 -19.44 -0.26 -1.74
N PRO A 148 -20.42 0.45 -2.30
CA PRO A 148 -20.34 1.88 -2.48
C PRO A 148 -20.11 2.70 -1.21
N ASP A 149 -20.85 2.38 -0.15
CA ASP A 149 -21.13 3.23 1.01
C ASP A 149 -20.18 2.97 2.17
N ASP A 150 -19.37 1.92 2.06
CA ASP A 150 -18.03 1.73 2.62
C ASP A 150 -16.84 1.51 1.65
N MET A 151 -16.62 2.25 0.56
CA MET A 151 -15.21 2.49 0.11
C MET A 151 -14.77 3.97 0.21
N THR A 152 -15.70 4.93 0.19
CA THR A 152 -15.59 6.40 0.37
C THR A 152 -14.77 6.83 1.61
N LYS A 153 -15.27 6.87 2.87
CA LYS A 153 -14.47 7.01 4.11
C LYS A 153 -13.08 6.29 4.19
N LEU A 154 -12.78 5.12 3.57
CA LEU A 154 -11.39 4.62 3.49
C LEU A 154 -10.57 5.60 2.72
N THR A 155 -10.98 5.76 1.48
CA THR A 155 -10.25 6.52 0.48
C THR A 155 -10.25 8.00 0.89
N LEU A 156 -11.21 8.42 1.74
CA LEU A 156 -11.27 9.70 2.44
C LEU A 156 -10.36 9.80 3.68
N ASP A 157 -10.26 8.80 4.55
CA ASP A 157 -9.34 8.84 5.70
C ASP A 157 -7.90 8.65 5.24
N THR A 158 -7.65 7.80 4.24
CA THR A 158 -6.34 7.68 3.60
C THR A 158 -5.93 9.01 2.96
N ILE A 159 -6.78 9.67 2.16
CA ILE A 159 -6.44 11.00 1.61
C ILE A 159 -6.49 12.11 2.68
N GLY A 160 -7.32 11.98 3.72
CA GLY A 160 -7.40 12.87 4.88
C GLY A 160 -6.09 12.93 5.63
N LEU A 161 -5.55 11.75 5.95
CA LEU A 161 -4.31 11.56 6.69
C LEU A 161 -3.08 11.84 5.83
N CYS A 162 -2.92 11.16 4.69
CA CYS A 162 -1.76 11.37 3.82
C CYS A 162 -1.74 12.77 3.18
N GLY A 163 -2.91 13.35 2.95
CA GLY A 163 -3.07 14.64 2.29
C GLY A 163 -3.03 15.83 3.24
N PHE A 164 -3.68 15.75 4.39
CA PHE A 164 -3.93 16.93 5.23
C PHE A 164 -3.57 16.74 6.70
N GLY A 165 -3.03 15.58 7.09
CA GLY A 165 -2.84 15.19 8.50
C GLY A 165 -4.13 15.26 9.31
N THR A 166 -5.28 15.14 8.62
CA THR A 166 -6.61 15.29 9.19
C THR A 166 -7.25 13.92 9.18
N ASP A 167 -7.30 13.30 10.35
CA ASP A 167 -8.19 12.18 10.52
C ASP A 167 -9.62 12.72 10.50
N PHE A 168 -10.41 12.37 9.50
CA PHE A 168 -11.86 12.55 9.63
C PHE A 168 -12.43 11.56 10.65
N GLU A 169 -11.58 10.62 11.12
CA GLU A 169 -11.91 9.58 12.06
C GLU A 169 -13.15 8.90 11.50
N SER A 170 -13.07 8.43 10.26
CA SER A 170 -14.23 8.03 9.47
C SER A 170 -14.53 6.54 9.55
N PHE A 171 -13.63 5.77 10.14
CA PHE A 171 -13.84 4.39 10.55
C PHE A 171 -14.30 4.21 12.00
N THR A 172 -14.24 5.27 12.80
CA THR A 172 -14.08 5.20 14.26
C THR A 172 -15.29 5.64 15.10
N ARG A 173 -16.05 6.58 14.57
CA ARG A 173 -17.10 7.41 15.20
C ARG A 173 -18.52 7.01 14.78
N PRO A 174 -19.60 7.36 15.51
CA PRO A 174 -21.42 7.17 14.82
C PRO A 174 -21.81 7.75 13.45
N ARG A 175 -22.60 8.82 13.46
CA ARG A 175 -23.20 9.47 12.30
C ARG A 175 -22.19 10.27 11.47
N LEU A 176 -21.27 9.62 10.77
CA LEU A 176 -20.41 10.18 9.70
C LEU A 176 -19.97 11.66 9.83
N HIS A 177 -18.69 11.95 10.12
CA HIS A 177 -18.15 13.32 10.33
C HIS A 177 -18.86 14.33 9.41
N PRO A 178 -19.51 15.40 9.94
CA PRO A 178 -20.57 16.11 9.21
C PRO A 178 -20.19 16.64 7.82
N PHE A 179 -18.88 16.81 7.57
CA PHE A 179 -18.28 17.04 6.26
C PHE A 179 -18.71 16.02 5.19
N LEU A 180 -18.65 14.71 5.45
CA LEU A 180 -19.09 13.69 4.49
C LEU A 180 -20.59 13.81 4.21
N GLY A 181 -21.38 14.09 5.25
CA GLY A 181 -22.81 14.37 5.09
C GLY A 181 -23.05 15.59 4.22
N ALA A 182 -22.29 16.68 4.42
CA ALA A 182 -22.39 17.92 3.65
C ALA A 182 -21.93 17.72 2.19
N MET A 183 -20.80 17.03 1.98
CA MET A 183 -20.24 16.69 0.67
C MET A 183 -21.17 15.76 -0.11
N GLY A 184 -21.63 14.68 0.50
CA GLY A 184 -22.60 13.76 -0.11
C GLY A 184 -23.93 14.43 -0.44
N ARG A 185 -24.45 15.32 0.44
CA ARG A 185 -25.63 16.14 0.14
C ARG A 185 -25.37 17.16 -0.97
N ALA A 186 -24.19 17.77 -1.04
CA ALA A 186 -23.83 18.73 -2.07
C ALA A 186 -23.72 18.05 -3.44
N LEU A 187 -22.97 16.95 -3.56
CA LEU A 187 -22.89 16.14 -4.78
C LEU A 187 -24.28 15.63 -5.21
N SER A 188 -25.08 15.14 -4.26
CA SER A 188 -26.47 14.71 -4.51
C SER A 188 -27.46 15.87 -4.75
N HIS A 189 -27.07 17.13 -4.51
CA HIS A 189 -27.83 18.30 -4.92
C HIS A 189 -27.46 18.66 -6.35
N ILE A 190 -26.17 18.78 -6.66
CA ILE A 190 -25.63 19.03 -8.00
C ILE A 190 -26.23 18.06 -9.03
N GLN A 191 -26.20 16.75 -8.76
CA GLN A 191 -26.85 15.74 -9.61
C GLN A 191 -28.36 15.97 -9.76
N ARG A 192 -29.08 16.27 -8.68
CA ARG A 192 -30.54 16.50 -8.73
C ARG A 192 -30.94 17.83 -9.36
N GLU A 193 -30.00 18.74 -9.58
CA GLU A 193 -30.20 19.98 -10.32
C GLU A 193 -29.90 19.76 -11.82
N ASP A 194 -28.85 19.01 -12.16
CA ASP A 194 -28.56 18.49 -13.52
C ASP A 194 -29.72 17.64 -14.08
N GLU A 195 -30.24 16.69 -13.27
CA GLU A 195 -31.41 15.87 -13.61
C GLU A 195 -32.76 16.65 -13.58
N SER A 196 -32.77 17.97 -13.35
CA SER A 196 -34.01 18.75 -13.17
C SER A 196 -34.46 19.55 -14.40
N LEU A 197 -35.76 19.90 -14.42
CA LEU A 197 -36.27 20.86 -15.39
C LEU A 197 -35.66 22.25 -15.12
N PRO A 198 -35.09 22.95 -16.11
CA PRO A 198 -34.46 24.25 -15.91
C PRO A 198 -35.35 25.26 -15.18
N GLY A 199 -34.82 25.83 -14.09
CA GLY A 199 -35.50 26.84 -13.26
C GLY A 199 -36.44 26.29 -12.18
N LEU A 200 -36.71 24.97 -12.14
CA LEU A 200 -37.51 24.35 -11.07
C LEU A 200 -36.78 24.43 -9.70
N SER A 201 -35.45 24.54 -9.74
CA SER A 201 -34.56 24.91 -8.64
C SER A 201 -35.01 26.13 -7.83
N LEU A 202 -35.59 27.15 -8.47
CA LEU A 202 -36.04 28.39 -7.83
C LEU A 202 -37.22 28.17 -6.87
N LEU A 203 -37.91 27.03 -6.96
CA LEU A 203 -38.98 26.63 -6.03
C LEU A 203 -38.45 25.79 -4.85
N ARG A 204 -37.21 25.27 -4.95
CA ARG A 204 -36.58 24.37 -3.97
C ARG A 204 -35.85 25.12 -2.84
N PHE A 205 -36.35 26.28 -2.41
CA PHE A 205 -35.68 27.20 -1.46
C PHE A 205 -34.96 26.49 -0.30
N ALA A 206 -35.66 25.63 0.45
CA ALA A 206 -35.09 24.91 1.59
C ALA A 206 -33.94 23.93 1.25
N ALA A 207 -33.93 23.36 0.02
CA ALA A 207 -32.82 22.55 -0.46
C ALA A 207 -31.63 23.41 -0.87
N ASN A 208 -31.88 24.55 -1.54
CA ASN A 208 -30.83 25.48 -1.97
C ASN A 208 -30.15 26.13 -0.76
N ASP A 209 -30.90 26.47 0.29
CA ASP A 209 -30.37 27.01 1.54
C ASP A 209 -29.64 25.95 2.37
N ARG A 210 -30.08 24.68 2.32
CA ARG A 210 -29.28 23.54 2.83
C ARG A 210 -27.97 23.39 2.07
N TYR A 211 -27.99 23.42 0.74
CA TYR A 211 -26.79 23.34 -0.10
C TYR A 211 -25.80 24.47 0.22
N ARG A 212 -26.27 25.72 0.30
CA ARG A 212 -25.46 26.87 0.74
C ARG A 212 -24.87 26.67 2.14
N SER A 213 -25.64 26.13 3.08
CA SER A 213 -25.18 25.81 4.44
C SER A 213 -24.14 24.69 4.44
N ASP A 214 -24.29 23.68 3.58
CA ASP A 214 -23.35 22.57 3.43
C ASP A 214 -22.05 23.03 2.75
N LEU A 215 -22.12 23.87 1.71
CA LEU A 215 -20.98 24.55 1.10
C LEU A 215 -20.20 25.41 2.11
N ALA A 216 -20.90 26.26 2.85
CA ALA A 216 -20.29 27.14 3.85
C ALA A 216 -19.61 26.33 4.97
N TYR A 217 -20.25 25.27 5.45
CA TYR A 217 -19.66 24.37 6.42
C TYR A 217 -18.39 23.69 5.90
N MET A 218 -18.40 23.14 4.67
CA MET A 218 -17.22 22.52 4.07
C MET A 218 -16.06 23.50 3.89
N LYS A 219 -16.33 24.73 3.44
CA LYS A 219 -15.30 25.76 3.26
C LYS A 219 -14.72 26.24 4.60
N ASN A 220 -15.58 26.49 5.59
CA ASN A 220 -15.14 26.88 6.94
C ASN A 220 -14.27 25.80 7.60
N LEU A 221 -14.64 24.52 7.50
CA LEU A 221 -13.86 23.43 8.07
C LEU A 221 -12.45 23.34 7.45
N VAL A 222 -12.34 23.53 6.13
CA VAL A 222 -11.04 23.55 5.44
C VAL A 222 -10.22 24.78 5.85
N ASP A 223 -10.86 25.94 6.04
CA ASP A 223 -10.20 27.14 6.59
C ASP A 223 -9.73 26.92 8.04
N GLU A 224 -10.50 26.21 8.87
CA GLU A 224 -10.12 25.83 10.23
C GLU A 224 -8.91 24.89 10.23
N VAL A 225 -8.84 23.90 9.32
CA VAL A 225 -7.67 23.02 9.14
C VAL A 225 -6.44 23.79 8.65
N ILE A 226 -6.59 24.69 7.67
CA ILE A 226 -5.51 25.56 7.17
C ILE A 226 -4.99 26.48 8.30
N ALA A 227 -5.90 27.11 9.05
CA ALA A 227 -5.56 28.01 10.15
C ALA A 227 -4.90 27.26 11.32
N ALA A 228 -5.38 26.06 11.67
CA ALA A 228 -4.77 25.22 12.69
C ALA A 228 -3.35 24.79 12.30
N ARG A 229 -3.14 24.35 11.05
CA ARG A 229 -1.80 24.00 10.54
C ARG A 229 -0.87 25.22 10.57
N ARG A 230 -1.28 26.37 10.03
CA ARG A 230 -0.50 27.63 10.10
C ARG A 230 -0.20 28.05 11.55
N GLY A 231 -1.16 27.90 12.47
CA GLY A 231 -1.02 28.27 13.88
C GLY A 231 -0.15 27.33 14.72
N SER A 232 -0.02 26.07 14.31
CA SER A 232 0.81 25.06 15.01
C SER A 232 2.32 25.32 14.91
N GLY A 233 2.76 26.10 13.92
CA GLY A 233 4.17 26.26 13.57
C GLY A 233 4.76 25.11 12.74
N ASP A 234 3.95 24.12 12.33
CA ASP A 234 4.39 23.03 11.47
C ASP A 234 4.82 23.52 10.08
N ALA A 235 6.11 23.30 9.78
CA ALA A 235 6.76 23.60 8.51
C ALA A 235 6.99 22.35 7.63
N SER A 236 6.39 21.22 7.98
CA SER A 236 6.47 19.96 7.22
C SER A 236 5.99 20.12 5.77
N GLN A 237 6.60 19.35 4.87
CA GLN A 237 6.24 19.26 3.45
C GLN A 237 5.99 17.78 3.05
N ALA A 238 5.68 16.93 4.03
CA ALA A 238 5.43 15.50 3.80
C ALA A 238 4.05 15.22 3.17
N ASP A 239 3.02 15.95 3.60
CA ASP A 239 1.64 15.84 3.12
C ASP A 239 1.31 16.90 2.05
N LEU A 240 0.13 16.79 1.43
CA LEU A 240 -0.33 17.75 0.40
C LEU A 240 -0.51 19.15 0.99
N LEU A 241 -1.04 19.27 2.21
CA LEU A 241 -1.30 20.56 2.87
C LEU A 241 -0.01 21.35 3.12
N GLY A 242 0.99 20.72 3.74
CA GLY A 242 2.29 21.31 4.01
C GLY A 242 3.02 21.74 2.75
N ARG A 243 2.87 20.99 1.66
CA ARG A 243 3.36 21.41 0.33
C ARG A 243 2.65 22.66 -0.16
N MET A 244 1.33 22.68 -0.15
CA MET A 244 0.55 23.85 -0.60
C MET A 244 0.80 25.12 0.24
N LEU A 245 1.09 24.96 1.54
CA LEU A 245 1.40 26.07 2.45
C LEU A 245 2.83 26.62 2.31
N HIS A 246 3.81 25.76 2.03
CA HIS A 246 5.23 26.07 2.23
C HIS A 246 6.12 25.89 0.99
N VAL A 247 5.70 25.13 -0.03
CA VAL A 247 6.45 24.94 -1.28
C VAL A 247 6.05 26.01 -2.29
N ARG A 248 7.05 26.68 -2.87
CA ARG A 248 6.86 27.63 -3.97
C ARG A 248 6.79 26.89 -5.29
N ASP A 249 5.94 27.36 -6.19
CA ASP A 249 5.94 26.89 -7.59
C ASP A 249 7.34 27.14 -8.20
N PRO A 250 8.02 26.11 -8.75
CA PRO A 250 9.36 26.26 -9.31
C PRO A 250 9.41 27.21 -10.53
N ARG A 251 8.27 27.54 -11.15
CA ARG A 251 8.20 28.36 -12.37
C ARG A 251 8.03 29.85 -12.09
N THR A 252 7.19 30.22 -11.13
CA THR A 252 6.93 31.62 -10.75
C THR A 252 7.64 32.05 -9.48
N GLY A 253 8.02 31.11 -8.60
CA GLY A 253 8.51 31.39 -7.26
C GLY A 253 7.41 31.84 -6.28
N GLU A 254 6.14 31.84 -6.68
CA GLU A 254 5.00 32.19 -5.82
C GLU A 254 4.61 31.01 -4.91
N LEU A 255 3.92 31.31 -3.81
CA LEU A 255 3.13 30.31 -3.06
C LEU A 255 1.72 30.23 -3.67
N LEU A 256 0.97 29.20 -3.30
CA LEU A 256 -0.48 29.21 -3.49
C LEU A 256 -1.13 30.19 -2.49
N ASP A 257 -2.19 30.87 -2.93
CA ASP A 257 -3.04 31.68 -2.06
C ASP A 257 -4.02 30.81 -1.26
N ASP A 258 -4.42 31.25 -0.07
CA ASP A 258 -5.28 30.45 0.82
C ASP A 258 -6.64 30.07 0.19
N GLU A 259 -7.13 30.84 -0.80
CA GLU A 259 -8.36 30.51 -1.53
C GLU A 259 -8.15 29.29 -2.43
N ASN A 260 -7.06 29.28 -3.21
CA ASN A 260 -6.69 28.12 -4.02
C ASN A 260 -6.29 26.90 -3.17
N ILE A 261 -5.60 27.08 -2.04
CA ILE A 261 -5.30 25.96 -1.11
C ILE A 261 -6.60 25.29 -0.66
N ARG A 262 -7.61 26.07 -0.24
CA ARG A 262 -8.94 25.54 0.10
C ARG A 262 -9.56 24.77 -1.07
N TYR A 263 -9.46 25.30 -2.29
CA TYR A 263 -9.96 24.66 -3.51
C TYR A 263 -9.26 23.34 -3.85
N GLN A 264 -7.95 23.23 -3.62
CA GLN A 264 -7.22 21.96 -3.80
C GLN A 264 -7.58 20.94 -2.72
N VAL A 265 -7.68 21.33 -1.44
CA VAL A 265 -8.11 20.42 -0.35
C VAL A 265 -9.48 19.83 -0.68
N LEU A 266 -10.47 20.65 -1.02
CA LEU A 266 -11.81 20.17 -1.42
C LEU A 266 -11.77 19.30 -2.68
N THR A 267 -10.92 19.64 -3.66
CA THR A 267 -10.72 18.83 -4.88
C THR A 267 -10.21 17.43 -4.59
N PHE A 268 -9.14 17.29 -3.79
CA PHE A 268 -8.57 16.00 -3.43
C PHE A 268 -9.49 15.19 -2.53
N LEU A 269 -10.19 15.84 -1.60
CA LEU A 269 -11.18 15.16 -0.76
C LEU A 269 -12.28 14.54 -1.63
N ILE A 270 -12.84 15.28 -2.60
CA ILE A 270 -13.86 14.74 -3.53
C ILE A 270 -13.28 13.64 -4.44
N ALA A 271 -12.18 13.94 -5.13
CA ALA A 271 -11.66 13.05 -6.17
C ALA A 271 -10.99 11.79 -5.61
N GLY A 272 -10.23 11.92 -4.52
CA GLY A 272 -9.48 10.83 -3.90
C GLY A 272 -10.41 9.76 -3.31
N HIS A 273 -11.54 10.16 -2.75
CA HIS A 273 -12.49 9.21 -2.18
C HIS A 273 -13.29 8.47 -3.27
N GLU A 274 -14.23 9.14 -3.96
CA GLU A 274 -15.30 8.43 -4.66
C GLU A 274 -14.80 7.63 -5.88
N THR A 275 -13.67 8.04 -6.47
CA THR A 275 -13.11 7.37 -7.65
C THR A 275 -12.31 6.11 -7.33
N THR A 276 -11.47 6.15 -6.29
CA THR A 276 -10.82 4.95 -5.73
C THR A 276 -11.87 4.02 -5.15
N SER A 277 -12.95 4.59 -4.59
CA SER A 277 -13.98 3.83 -3.92
C SER A 277 -14.73 2.89 -4.85
N GLY A 278 -15.28 3.40 -5.95
CA GLY A 278 -15.87 2.54 -6.98
C GLY A 278 -14.85 1.58 -7.64
N ALA A 279 -13.55 1.91 -7.69
CA ALA A 279 -12.57 1.08 -8.42
C ALA A 279 -12.36 -0.26 -7.72
N LEU A 280 -12.05 -0.18 -6.43
CA LEU A 280 -12.06 -1.29 -5.49
C LEU A 280 -13.41 -2.01 -5.45
N SER A 281 -14.51 -1.25 -5.52
CA SER A 281 -15.86 -1.79 -5.53
C SER A 281 -16.09 -2.84 -6.61
N PHE A 282 -15.77 -2.49 -7.85
CA PHE A 282 -15.95 -3.40 -8.98
C PHE A 282 -14.86 -4.49 -9.00
N ALA A 283 -13.64 -4.20 -8.54
CA ALA A 283 -12.56 -5.20 -8.44
C ALA A 283 -12.99 -6.40 -7.59
N LEU A 284 -13.69 -6.08 -6.51
CA LEU A 284 -14.23 -7.07 -5.61
C LEU A 284 -15.39 -7.79 -6.28
N TYR A 285 -16.42 -7.08 -6.78
CA TYR A 285 -17.58 -7.69 -7.48
C TYR A 285 -17.27 -8.89 -8.38
N TYR A 286 -16.17 -8.83 -9.13
CA TYR A 286 -15.80 -9.90 -10.05
C TYR A 286 -14.94 -11.02 -9.43
N LEU A 287 -14.17 -10.75 -8.37
CA LEU A 287 -13.53 -11.81 -7.55
C LEU A 287 -14.56 -12.79 -6.97
N LEU A 288 -15.77 -12.33 -6.66
CA LEU A 288 -16.91 -13.23 -6.47
C LEU A 288 -17.16 -14.09 -7.71
N LYS A 289 -17.49 -13.43 -8.83
CA LYS A 289 -18.33 -14.07 -9.86
C LYS A 289 -17.52 -15.11 -10.63
N HIS A 290 -16.21 -15.06 -10.40
CA HIS A 290 -15.17 -15.88 -10.95
C HIS A 290 -14.36 -16.54 -9.81
N PRO A 291 -14.91 -17.56 -9.11
CA PRO A 291 -14.16 -18.29 -8.09
C PRO A 291 -12.84 -18.90 -8.60
N GLU A 292 -12.74 -19.17 -9.91
CA GLU A 292 -11.52 -19.55 -10.61
C GLU A 292 -10.45 -18.45 -10.61
N VAL A 293 -10.84 -17.18 -10.79
CA VAL A 293 -9.96 -16.02 -10.64
C VAL A 293 -9.56 -15.86 -9.18
N LEU A 294 -10.53 -15.92 -8.25
CA LEU A 294 -10.24 -15.80 -6.83
C LEU A 294 -9.27 -16.87 -6.35
N ALA A 295 -9.37 -18.11 -6.84
CA ALA A 295 -8.44 -19.19 -6.52
C ALA A 295 -7.01 -18.93 -7.05
N ARG A 296 -6.85 -18.34 -8.24
CA ARG A 296 -5.54 -17.93 -8.77
C ARG A 296 -4.96 -16.76 -7.99
N ALA A 297 -5.78 -15.77 -7.65
CA ALA A 297 -5.37 -14.63 -6.83
C ALA A 297 -4.99 -15.08 -5.40
N GLN A 298 -5.73 -16.02 -4.81
CA GLN A 298 -5.41 -16.70 -3.54
C GLN A 298 -4.08 -17.44 -3.60
N SER A 299 -3.77 -18.07 -4.74
CA SER A 299 -2.49 -18.77 -4.93
C SER A 299 -1.29 -17.82 -4.97
N GLU A 300 -1.44 -16.62 -5.55
CA GLU A 300 -0.40 -15.58 -5.58
C GLU A 300 -0.09 -15.04 -4.17
N VAL A 301 -1.12 -14.55 -3.47
CA VAL A 301 -0.97 -13.97 -2.13
C VAL A 301 -0.51 -14.98 -1.07
N ASP A 302 -0.87 -16.27 -1.21
CA ASP A 302 -0.43 -17.33 -0.29
C ASP A 302 1.00 -17.81 -0.58
N ALA A 303 1.47 -17.70 -1.82
CA ALA A 303 2.88 -17.91 -2.13
C ALA A 303 3.73 -16.75 -1.60
N LEU A 304 3.22 -15.52 -1.66
CA LEU A 304 3.87 -14.33 -1.14
C LEU A 304 3.95 -14.32 0.39
N TRP A 305 2.82 -14.60 1.07
CA TRP A 305 2.69 -14.60 2.53
C TRP A 305 2.59 -16.04 3.08
N ALA A 306 3.42 -16.94 2.55
CA ALA A 306 3.39 -18.37 2.85
C ALA A 306 3.59 -18.67 4.32
N GLY A 307 2.64 -19.40 4.92
CA GLY A 307 2.62 -19.73 6.35
C GLY A 307 2.31 -18.55 7.28
N GLN A 308 2.50 -17.30 6.82
CA GLN A 308 2.09 -16.12 7.57
C GLN A 308 0.59 -16.17 7.79
N GLN A 309 0.25 -16.10 9.05
CA GLN A 309 -1.12 -15.99 9.46
C GLN A 309 -1.67 -14.60 9.07
N ASN A 310 -0.93 -13.51 9.34
CA ASN A 310 -1.54 -12.18 9.45
C ASN A 310 -0.65 -11.12 8.79
N PRO A 311 -0.44 -11.17 7.46
CA PRO A 311 0.62 -10.42 6.82
C PRO A 311 0.54 -8.93 7.12
N GLN A 312 1.73 -8.35 7.30
CA GLN A 312 1.98 -6.92 7.28
C GLN A 312 2.87 -6.70 6.07
N PRO A 313 2.27 -6.57 4.86
CA PRO A 313 3.02 -6.51 3.61
C PRO A 313 3.87 -5.24 3.62
N SER A 314 5.11 -5.32 3.16
CA SER A 314 5.88 -4.10 2.87
C SER A 314 5.34 -3.42 1.61
N TYR A 315 5.84 -2.21 1.34
CA TYR A 315 5.55 -1.50 0.09
C TYR A 315 5.89 -2.36 -1.15
N GLU A 316 6.99 -3.11 -1.08
CA GLU A 316 7.51 -4.00 -2.12
C GLU A 316 6.68 -5.27 -2.29
N ASP A 317 6.08 -5.80 -1.21
CA ASP A 317 5.16 -6.94 -1.32
C ASP A 317 3.92 -6.58 -2.14
N VAL A 318 3.40 -5.35 -2.02
CA VAL A 318 2.27 -4.87 -2.84
C VAL A 318 2.61 -4.87 -4.33
N GLY A 319 3.84 -4.46 -4.68
CA GLY A 319 4.33 -4.50 -6.07
C GLY A 319 4.45 -5.91 -6.64
N ARG A 320 4.48 -6.95 -5.80
CA ARG A 320 4.57 -8.36 -6.23
C ARG A 320 3.19 -9.00 -6.49
N LEU A 321 2.10 -8.31 -6.14
CA LEU A 321 0.70 -8.75 -6.30
C LEU A 321 0.18 -8.52 -7.73
N THR A 322 0.80 -9.19 -8.69
CA THR A 322 0.60 -8.95 -10.13
C THR A 322 -0.82 -9.31 -10.59
N TYR A 323 -1.30 -10.52 -10.25
CA TYR A 323 -2.61 -11.00 -10.63
C TYR A 323 -3.75 -10.27 -9.90
N VAL A 324 -3.52 -9.89 -8.64
CA VAL A 324 -4.44 -9.00 -7.91
C VAL A 324 -4.58 -7.63 -8.60
N ARG A 325 -3.49 -7.07 -9.15
CA ARG A 325 -3.53 -5.82 -9.92
C ARG A 325 -4.25 -5.99 -11.26
N GLN A 326 -4.10 -7.13 -11.94
CA GLN A 326 -4.87 -7.45 -13.16
C GLN A 326 -6.38 -7.45 -12.91
N VAL A 327 -6.82 -8.05 -11.79
CA VAL A 327 -8.21 -8.07 -11.33
C VAL A 327 -8.77 -6.66 -11.13
N LEU A 328 -8.00 -5.77 -10.49
CA LEU A 328 -8.38 -4.36 -10.30
C LEU A 328 -8.51 -3.62 -11.64
N ASN A 329 -7.59 -3.84 -12.56
CA ASN A 329 -7.60 -3.22 -13.89
C ASN A 329 -8.81 -3.68 -14.74
N GLU A 330 -9.15 -4.98 -14.73
CA GLU A 330 -10.29 -5.53 -15.46
C GLU A 330 -11.65 -5.07 -14.91
N ALA A 331 -11.72 -4.79 -13.61
CA ALA A 331 -12.89 -4.16 -13.03
C ALA A 331 -13.00 -2.67 -13.38
N LEU A 332 -11.90 -1.92 -13.33
CA LEU A 332 -11.82 -0.55 -13.84
C LEU A 332 -12.08 -0.47 -15.34
N ARG A 333 -11.87 -1.57 -16.08
CA ARG A 333 -12.32 -1.69 -17.47
C ARG A 333 -13.84 -1.75 -17.53
N LEU A 334 -14.44 -2.76 -16.91
CA LEU A 334 -15.89 -2.93 -17.00
C LEU A 334 -16.68 -1.78 -16.35
N TRP A 335 -16.16 -1.12 -15.32
CA TRP A 335 -16.83 -0.01 -14.65
C TRP A 335 -15.84 1.06 -14.14
N PRO A 336 -15.34 1.93 -15.03
CA PRO A 336 -14.54 3.08 -14.65
C PRO A 336 -15.39 4.07 -13.83
N THR A 337 -14.90 4.46 -12.65
CA THR A 337 -15.66 5.23 -11.66
C THR A 337 -15.95 6.66 -12.05
N ALA A 338 -15.11 7.26 -12.89
CA ALA A 338 -15.52 8.36 -13.75
C ALA A 338 -16.13 7.77 -15.03
N PRO A 339 -17.47 7.60 -15.13
CA PRO A 339 -18.10 6.96 -16.29
C PRO A 339 -17.97 7.81 -17.56
N ALA A 340 -17.66 9.10 -17.42
CA ALA A 340 -17.40 9.98 -18.53
C ALA A 340 -16.48 11.13 -18.16
N TYR A 341 -15.83 11.71 -19.18
CA TYR A 341 -15.17 13.00 -19.10
C TYR A 341 -15.41 13.78 -20.41
N ALA A 342 -15.39 15.10 -20.34
CA ALA A 342 -15.68 15.96 -21.49
C ALA A 342 -14.43 16.65 -22.04
N VAL A 343 -14.37 16.76 -23.37
CA VAL A 343 -13.43 17.62 -24.09
C VAL A 343 -14.20 18.51 -25.07
N GLU A 344 -13.57 19.61 -25.49
CA GLU A 344 -14.03 20.45 -26.60
C GLU A 344 -12.91 20.63 -27.62
N PRO A 345 -13.21 20.80 -28.91
CA PRO A 345 -12.20 21.06 -29.92
C PRO A 345 -11.82 22.55 -29.90
N VAL A 346 -10.52 22.84 -30.00
CA VAL A 346 -10.00 24.22 -29.93
C VAL A 346 -10.34 25.05 -31.18
N ALA A 347 -10.63 24.37 -32.29
CA ALA A 347 -11.10 24.90 -33.57
C ALA A 347 -11.97 23.85 -34.29
N ASP A 348 -12.78 24.27 -35.27
CA ASP A 348 -13.59 23.35 -36.09
C ASP A 348 -12.71 22.26 -36.73
N THR A 349 -13.09 20.99 -36.57
CA THR A 349 -12.27 19.84 -37.00
C THR A 349 -13.14 18.68 -37.48
N VAL A 350 -12.50 17.64 -38.03
CA VAL A 350 -13.15 16.41 -38.49
C VAL A 350 -12.62 15.23 -37.69
N LEU A 351 -13.50 14.57 -36.94
CA LEU A 351 -13.20 13.44 -36.07
C LEU A 351 -13.38 12.12 -36.83
N GLY A 352 -12.45 11.17 -36.68
CA GLY A 352 -12.46 9.86 -37.35
C GLY A 352 -12.34 9.92 -38.87
N GLY A 353 -11.93 11.07 -39.42
CA GLY A 353 -12.03 11.41 -40.85
C GLY A 353 -13.46 11.37 -41.40
N ARG A 354 -14.48 11.53 -40.55
CA ARG A 354 -15.90 11.29 -40.88
C ARG A 354 -16.86 12.37 -40.39
N TYR A 355 -16.72 12.81 -39.14
CA TYR A 355 -17.73 13.64 -38.46
C TYR A 355 -17.22 15.07 -38.27
N ILE A 356 -17.97 16.07 -38.72
CA ILE A 356 -17.66 17.48 -38.43
C ILE A 356 -18.02 17.76 -36.96
N VAL A 357 -17.08 18.36 -36.22
CA VAL A 357 -17.31 18.86 -34.86
C VAL A 357 -16.79 20.29 -34.76
N ARG A 358 -17.60 21.20 -34.22
CA ARG A 358 -17.31 22.65 -34.19
C ARG A 358 -16.64 23.06 -32.88
N ARG A 359 -15.88 24.16 -32.94
CA ARG A 359 -15.23 24.77 -31.78
C ARG A 359 -16.20 24.97 -30.61
N GLY A 360 -15.89 24.38 -29.46
CA GLY A 360 -16.72 24.47 -28.26
C GLY A 360 -17.95 23.54 -28.22
N GLU A 361 -18.15 22.65 -29.20
CA GLU A 361 -19.11 21.54 -29.03
C GLU A 361 -18.56 20.54 -27.99
N VAL A 362 -19.42 20.14 -27.05
CA VAL A 362 -19.04 19.26 -25.93
C VAL A 362 -19.00 17.80 -26.40
N LEU A 363 -17.81 17.19 -26.35
CA LEU A 363 -17.62 15.75 -26.60
C LEU A 363 -17.41 15.02 -25.27
N MET A 364 -18.42 14.25 -24.88
CA MET A 364 -18.41 13.40 -23.69
C MET A 364 -17.88 12.01 -24.08
N ILE A 365 -16.67 11.66 -23.64
CA ILE A 365 -16.14 10.30 -23.76
C ILE A 365 -16.91 9.42 -22.77
N LEU A 366 -17.61 8.39 -23.25
CA LEU A 366 -18.35 7.44 -22.44
C LEU A 366 -17.48 6.21 -22.13
N THR A 367 -16.74 6.30 -21.03
CA THR A 367 -15.66 5.36 -20.66
C THR A 367 -16.14 3.89 -20.57
N PRO A 368 -17.28 3.54 -19.93
CA PRO A 368 -17.78 2.16 -19.89
C PRO A 368 -18.16 1.57 -21.26
N ALA A 369 -18.46 2.40 -22.26
CA ALA A 369 -18.75 1.94 -23.62
C ALA A 369 -17.46 1.74 -24.43
N LEU A 370 -16.50 2.68 -24.33
CA LEU A 370 -15.14 2.53 -24.86
C LEU A 370 -14.46 1.25 -24.37
N HIS A 371 -14.59 0.97 -23.08
CA HIS A 371 -14.01 -0.21 -22.44
C HIS A 371 -14.70 -1.54 -22.79
N ARG A 372 -15.75 -1.51 -23.63
CA ARG A 372 -16.51 -2.68 -24.12
C ARG A 372 -16.42 -2.87 -25.63
N ASP A 373 -15.57 -2.10 -26.31
CA ASP A 373 -15.31 -2.25 -27.73
C ASP A 373 -14.65 -3.62 -28.06
N ASP A 374 -14.92 -4.15 -29.26
CA ASP A 374 -14.40 -5.43 -29.76
C ASP A 374 -12.85 -5.49 -29.75
N MET A 375 -12.16 -4.35 -29.70
CA MET A 375 -10.71 -4.25 -29.48
C MET A 375 -10.20 -4.87 -28.17
N TRP A 376 -11.09 -5.20 -27.22
CA TRP A 376 -10.74 -5.99 -26.03
C TRP A 376 -10.72 -7.52 -26.27
N GLY A 377 -11.06 -7.96 -27.49
CA GLY A 377 -11.17 -9.37 -27.86
C GLY A 377 -12.57 -9.93 -27.61
N ASP A 378 -12.75 -11.22 -27.92
CA ASP A 378 -14.05 -11.89 -27.83
C ASP A 378 -14.72 -11.72 -26.46
N ASN A 379 -16.04 -11.54 -26.50
CA ASN A 379 -16.92 -11.34 -25.35
C ASN A 379 -16.41 -10.24 -24.38
N PRO A 380 -16.32 -8.97 -24.81
CA PRO A 380 -15.78 -7.89 -23.98
C PRO A 380 -16.64 -7.56 -22.75
N GLU A 381 -17.86 -8.10 -22.63
CA GLU A 381 -18.68 -8.02 -21.42
C GLU A 381 -18.25 -8.99 -20.31
N LEU A 382 -17.46 -10.02 -20.64
CA LEU A 382 -16.93 -10.98 -19.66
C LEU A 382 -15.68 -10.43 -18.99
N PHE A 383 -15.61 -10.63 -17.68
CA PHE A 383 -14.46 -10.34 -16.85
C PHE A 383 -13.37 -11.40 -17.04
N ASP A 384 -12.22 -10.98 -17.56
CA ASP A 384 -11.02 -11.78 -17.73
C ASP A 384 -9.78 -10.96 -17.32
N PRO A 385 -9.21 -11.18 -16.12
CA PRO A 385 -7.98 -10.50 -15.69
C PRO A 385 -6.78 -10.77 -16.59
N GLU A 386 -6.74 -11.89 -17.31
CA GLU A 386 -5.65 -12.18 -18.25
C GLU A 386 -5.64 -11.20 -19.43
N ARG A 387 -6.69 -10.40 -19.65
CA ARG A 387 -6.62 -9.22 -20.54
C ARG A 387 -5.51 -8.25 -20.11
N PHE A 388 -5.04 -8.29 -18.87
CA PHE A 388 -3.91 -7.51 -18.35
C PHE A 388 -2.65 -8.37 -18.09
N ASP A 389 -2.53 -9.55 -18.71
CA ASP A 389 -1.22 -10.19 -18.90
C ASP A 389 -0.30 -9.27 -19.71
N ILE A 390 0.98 -9.21 -19.32
CA ILE A 390 1.99 -8.27 -19.85
C ILE A 390 1.98 -8.22 -21.39
N ASP A 391 2.06 -9.39 -22.04
CA ASP A 391 2.06 -9.51 -23.49
C ASP A 391 0.76 -9.00 -24.15
N ARG A 392 -0.40 -9.16 -23.47
CA ARG A 392 -1.71 -8.72 -23.96
C ARG A 392 -1.94 -7.22 -23.72
N GLU A 393 -1.35 -6.66 -22.67
CA GLU A 393 -1.38 -5.22 -22.40
C GLU A 393 -0.47 -4.46 -23.37
N GLU A 394 0.75 -4.95 -23.60
CA GLU A 394 1.71 -4.33 -24.53
C GLU A 394 1.27 -4.42 -26.00
N ALA A 395 0.50 -5.45 -26.37
CA ALA A 395 -0.12 -5.56 -27.69
C ALA A 395 -1.37 -4.67 -27.88
N ARG A 396 -1.93 -4.07 -26.81
CA ARG A 396 -3.22 -3.36 -26.87
C ARG A 396 -3.04 -1.86 -27.17
N PRO A 397 -3.83 -1.27 -28.08
CA PRO A 397 -3.80 0.18 -28.31
C PRO A 397 -4.16 1.01 -27.07
N VAL A 398 -3.15 1.72 -26.56
CA VAL A 398 -3.10 2.63 -25.41
C VAL A 398 -4.37 3.44 -25.08
N HIS A 399 -5.14 3.84 -26.09
CA HIS A 399 -6.28 4.73 -25.90
C HIS A 399 -7.61 4.04 -25.58
N VAL A 400 -7.65 2.70 -25.60
CA VAL A 400 -8.85 1.92 -25.28
C VAL A 400 -9.08 1.71 -23.78
N PHE A 401 -8.11 2.08 -22.92
CA PHE A 401 -8.22 2.05 -21.45
C PHE A 401 -7.93 3.43 -20.87
N LYS A 402 -8.96 4.07 -20.28
CA LYS A 402 -8.94 5.46 -19.78
C LYS A 402 -9.65 5.69 -18.42
N PRO A 403 -9.59 4.79 -17.41
CA PRO A 403 -10.25 5.01 -16.12
C PRO A 403 -9.73 6.25 -15.35
N PHE A 404 -8.53 6.75 -15.67
CA PHE A 404 -7.91 7.91 -15.03
C PHE A 404 -7.77 9.14 -15.96
N GLY A 405 -8.47 9.16 -17.09
CA GLY A 405 -8.37 10.24 -18.10
C GLY A 405 -7.11 10.16 -18.96
N SER A 406 -6.64 11.32 -19.44
CA SER A 406 -5.56 11.45 -20.42
C SER A 406 -4.77 12.76 -20.27
N GLY A 407 -3.51 12.76 -20.72
CA GLY A 407 -2.68 13.97 -20.85
C GLY A 407 -2.23 14.56 -19.51
N GLU A 408 -1.85 15.84 -19.51
CA GLU A 408 -1.44 16.55 -18.29
C GLU A 408 -2.62 16.79 -17.31
N ARG A 409 -3.86 16.52 -17.74
CA ARG A 409 -5.08 16.53 -16.90
C ARG A 409 -5.58 15.14 -16.51
N ALA A 410 -4.75 14.10 -16.63
CA ALA A 410 -5.00 12.78 -16.03
C ALA A 410 -4.97 12.83 -14.49
N CYS A 411 -5.50 11.81 -13.82
CA CYS A 411 -5.53 11.75 -12.35
C CYS A 411 -4.11 11.69 -11.75
N ILE A 412 -3.68 12.78 -11.11
CA ILE A 412 -2.38 12.88 -10.42
C ILE A 412 -2.25 11.87 -9.26
N GLY A 413 -3.37 11.57 -8.59
CA GLY A 413 -3.46 10.59 -7.51
C GLY A 413 -3.54 9.13 -7.96
N ARG A 414 -3.26 8.81 -9.23
CA ARG A 414 -3.42 7.44 -9.75
C ARG A 414 -2.59 6.40 -9.01
N GLN A 415 -1.32 6.70 -8.68
CA GLN A 415 -0.49 5.75 -7.93
C GLN A 415 -1.01 5.52 -6.51
N PHE A 416 -1.42 6.61 -5.86
CA PHE A 416 -2.02 6.58 -4.53
C PHE A 416 -3.24 5.64 -4.48
N ALA A 417 -4.20 5.88 -5.38
CA ALA A 417 -5.42 5.09 -5.49
C ALA A 417 -5.15 3.61 -5.83
N LEU A 418 -4.22 3.32 -6.74
CA LEU A 418 -3.94 1.96 -7.19
C LEU A 418 -3.03 1.18 -6.21
N HIS A 419 -2.13 1.83 -5.50
CA HIS A 419 -1.32 1.22 -4.44
C HIS A 419 -2.19 0.88 -3.24
N GLU A 420 -2.98 1.85 -2.76
CA GLU A 420 -4.02 1.63 -1.75
C GLU A 420 -4.88 0.44 -2.14
N ALA A 421 -5.44 0.45 -3.35
CA ALA A 421 -6.33 -0.61 -3.81
C ALA A 421 -5.66 -1.98 -3.93
N THR A 422 -4.42 -2.07 -4.42
CA THR A 422 -3.74 -3.36 -4.61
C THR A 422 -3.30 -3.97 -3.28
N LEU A 423 -2.75 -3.15 -2.37
CA LEU A 423 -2.42 -3.52 -1.00
C LEU A 423 -3.65 -4.11 -0.30
N LEU A 424 -4.77 -3.39 -0.40
CA LEU A 424 -6.07 -3.83 0.04
C LEU A 424 -6.39 -5.21 -0.50
N LEU A 425 -6.65 -5.30 -1.82
CA LEU A 425 -7.19 -6.47 -2.47
C LEU A 425 -6.41 -7.73 -2.13
N GLY A 426 -5.07 -7.66 -2.13
CA GLY A 426 -4.23 -8.79 -1.75
C GLY A 426 -4.48 -9.24 -0.32
N MET A 427 -4.42 -8.30 0.64
CA MET A 427 -4.71 -8.58 2.04
C MET A 427 -6.18 -9.00 2.28
N LEU A 428 -7.12 -8.78 1.34
CA LEU A 428 -8.45 -9.39 1.39
C LEU A 428 -8.37 -10.83 0.84
N ILE A 429 -7.90 -11.01 -0.38
CA ILE A 429 -7.88 -12.30 -1.09
C ILE A 429 -7.14 -13.38 -0.30
N HIS A 430 -5.97 -13.07 0.28
CA HIS A 430 -5.20 -14.00 1.15
C HIS A 430 -6.01 -14.56 2.30
N ARG A 431 -6.93 -13.74 2.74
CA ARG A 431 -7.47 -13.75 4.07
C ARG A 431 -8.91 -14.27 4.04
N TYR A 432 -9.57 -14.22 2.87
CA TYR A 432 -10.99 -14.49 2.68
C TYR A 432 -11.37 -15.48 1.61
N ARG A 433 -12.40 -16.28 1.93
CA ARG A 433 -13.24 -16.94 0.93
C ARG A 433 -14.53 -16.18 0.72
N PHE A 434 -14.79 -15.75 -0.49
CA PHE A 434 -16.05 -15.11 -0.86
C PHE A 434 -17.11 -16.28 -1.03
N LEU A 435 -18.33 -16.23 -0.43
CA LEU A 435 -19.46 -17.22 -0.59
C LEU A 435 -20.92 -16.67 -0.94
N ASP A 436 -21.45 -16.79 -2.17
CA ASP A 436 -22.63 -16.00 -2.68
C ASP A 436 -24.06 -16.23 -2.09
N HIS A 437 -24.31 -16.02 -0.79
CA HIS A 437 -25.61 -16.39 -0.17
C HIS A 437 -26.88 -15.57 -0.53
N GLY A 438 -26.80 -14.44 -1.24
CA GLY A 438 -27.96 -13.57 -1.51
C GLY A 438 -28.20 -13.14 -2.97
N GLY A 439 -27.33 -13.48 -3.92
CA GLY A 439 -27.67 -13.67 -5.35
C GLY A 439 -28.29 -12.55 -6.23
N TYR A 440 -28.17 -11.25 -5.92
CA TYR A 440 -28.36 -10.10 -6.85
C TYR A 440 -27.61 -10.22 -8.19
N GLN A 441 -27.74 -9.17 -9.00
CA GLN A 441 -27.05 -8.93 -10.25
C GLN A 441 -26.73 -7.42 -10.30
N LEU A 442 -25.55 -7.02 -10.79
CA LEU A 442 -25.02 -5.65 -10.67
C LEU A 442 -26.04 -4.53 -10.96
N LYS A 443 -26.34 -3.71 -9.94
CA LYS A 443 -26.94 -2.37 -10.07
C LYS A 443 -25.87 -1.32 -9.81
N ILE A 444 -25.99 -0.18 -10.46
CA ILE A 444 -25.07 0.95 -10.34
C ILE A 444 -25.75 2.04 -9.50
N LYS A 445 -24.98 2.72 -8.63
CA LYS A 445 -25.37 3.98 -8.00
C LYS A 445 -24.56 5.07 -8.69
N GLN A 446 -25.24 6.10 -9.14
CA GLN A 446 -24.61 7.23 -9.80
C GLN A 446 -24.77 8.49 -8.95
N SER A 447 -23.66 9.17 -8.74
CA SER A 447 -23.54 10.50 -8.13
C SER A 447 -22.83 11.41 -9.15
N LEU A 448 -21.70 12.02 -8.78
CA LEU A 448 -20.69 12.49 -9.73
C LEU A 448 -19.91 11.31 -10.34
N THR A 449 -19.69 10.25 -9.55
CA THR A 449 -19.02 9.03 -9.98
C THR A 449 -20.03 7.90 -10.15
N ILE A 450 -19.59 6.77 -10.71
CA ILE A 450 -20.25 5.50 -10.47
C ILE A 450 -19.50 4.68 -9.43
N LYS A 451 -20.33 4.13 -8.56
CA LYS A 451 -20.05 2.95 -7.77
C LYS A 451 -21.25 2.01 -7.97
N PRO A 452 -21.21 0.77 -7.49
CA PRO A 452 -22.39 -0.11 -7.49
C PRO A 452 -23.56 0.46 -6.64
N ASP A 453 -24.64 -0.29 -6.36
CA ASP A 453 -25.70 0.16 -5.43
C ASP A 453 -26.22 -0.92 -4.48
N GLU A 454 -26.50 -0.57 -3.23
CA GLU A 454 -26.97 -1.49 -2.18
C GLU A 454 -26.18 -2.81 -2.13
N PHE A 455 -24.85 -2.73 -2.26
CA PHE A 455 -24.04 -3.81 -2.87
C PHE A 455 -23.64 -4.86 -1.73
N ARG A 456 -23.88 -6.22 -1.64
CA ARG A 456 -23.71 -7.10 -0.40
C ARG A 456 -23.17 -8.65 -0.43
N ILE A 457 -21.91 -9.12 -0.03
CA ILE A 457 -21.10 -10.47 0.09
C ILE A 457 -21.30 -11.33 1.35
N LYS A 458 -20.74 -12.59 1.38
CA LYS A 458 -20.25 -13.48 2.51
C LYS A 458 -18.71 -13.73 2.40
N LEU A 459 -17.89 -13.61 3.47
CA LEU A 459 -16.41 -13.81 3.45
C LEU A 459 -15.73 -14.73 4.52
N VAL A 460 -15.63 -16.06 4.34
CA VAL A 460 -15.10 -17.04 5.32
C VAL A 460 -13.63 -16.82 5.72
N ARG A 461 -13.28 -17.16 6.99
CA ARG A 461 -11.88 -17.26 7.45
C ARG A 461 -11.21 -18.38 6.67
N ARG A 462 -10.27 -18.05 5.79
CA ARG A 462 -9.44 -19.08 5.15
C ARG A 462 -8.69 -19.84 6.24
N GLY A 463 -8.79 -21.16 6.25
CA GLY A 463 -7.99 -22.00 7.15
C GLY A 463 -6.49 -21.84 6.89
N ALA A 464 -5.67 -22.35 7.81
CA ALA A 464 -4.24 -22.53 7.55
C ALA A 464 -3.97 -23.66 6.53
N GLU A 465 -4.90 -24.60 6.39
CA GLU A 465 -4.79 -25.70 5.40
C GLU A 465 -5.22 -25.25 4.00
N GLU A 466 -6.17 -24.32 3.89
CA GLU A 466 -6.60 -23.68 2.63
C GLU A 466 -5.54 -22.72 2.04
N ARG A 467 -4.38 -22.56 2.71
CA ARG A 467 -3.25 -21.70 2.32
C ARG A 467 -1.92 -22.47 2.20
N ARG A 468 -1.95 -23.80 2.12
CA ARG A 468 -0.74 -24.61 1.90
C ARG A 468 -0.38 -24.67 0.42
N VAL A 469 0.70 -23.99 0.04
CA VAL A 469 1.31 -24.13 -1.29
C VAL A 469 1.99 -25.50 -1.42
N LEU A 470 1.71 -26.23 -2.51
CA LEU A 470 2.40 -27.46 -2.89
C LEU A 470 3.64 -27.08 -3.71
N SER A 471 4.84 -27.28 -3.15
CA SER A 471 6.10 -26.97 -3.83
C SER A 471 6.53 -28.11 -4.75
N SER A 472 6.84 -27.79 -6.01
CA SER A 472 7.51 -28.68 -6.97
C SER A 472 8.89 -28.13 -7.31
N THR A 473 9.94 -28.82 -6.88
CA THR A 473 11.34 -28.42 -7.09
C THR A 473 11.86 -28.79 -8.47
N VAL A 474 12.64 -27.88 -9.08
CA VAL A 474 13.49 -28.15 -10.25
C VAL A 474 14.90 -27.70 -9.90
N ASP A 475 15.86 -28.63 -9.90
CA ASP A 475 17.27 -28.33 -9.64
C ASP A 475 17.92 -27.57 -10.81
N THR A 476 18.90 -26.73 -10.50
CA THR A 476 19.88 -26.23 -11.47
C THR A 476 21.25 -26.17 -10.78
N PRO A 477 22.31 -26.83 -11.32
CA PRO A 477 23.59 -26.93 -10.64
C PRO A 477 24.42 -25.64 -10.80
N VAL A 478 24.96 -25.14 -9.69
CA VAL A 478 25.90 -24.00 -9.68
C VAL A 478 27.32 -24.50 -9.97
N ALA A 479 28.03 -23.81 -10.87
CA ALA A 479 29.44 -24.08 -11.18
C ALA A 479 30.39 -23.27 -10.27
N ALA A 480 31.62 -23.73 -10.10
CA ALA A 480 32.61 -23.01 -9.30
C ALA A 480 33.14 -21.77 -10.06
N GLU A 481 32.95 -20.59 -9.48
CA GLU A 481 33.42 -19.33 -10.07
C GLU A 481 34.90 -19.04 -9.79
N VAL A 482 35.51 -18.28 -10.70
CA VAL A 482 36.84 -17.70 -10.54
C VAL A 482 36.66 -16.21 -10.31
N THR A 483 37.08 -15.71 -9.15
CA THR A 483 37.00 -14.29 -8.83
C THR A 483 37.86 -13.46 -9.78
N ARG A 484 37.24 -12.44 -10.38
CA ARG A 484 37.89 -11.44 -11.24
C ARG A 484 37.72 -10.06 -10.63
N LYS A 485 38.63 -9.14 -10.93
CA LYS A 485 38.48 -7.70 -10.61
C LYS A 485 38.81 -6.84 -11.80
N ALA A 486 38.11 -5.71 -11.93
CA ALA A 486 38.30 -4.73 -13.01
C ALA A 486 39.31 -3.62 -12.62
N SER A 487 40.29 -3.96 -11.77
CA SER A 487 41.22 -3.05 -11.08
C SER A 487 41.79 -1.95 -12.00
N GLY A 488 41.32 -0.71 -11.83
CA GLY A 488 41.78 0.45 -12.59
C GLY A 488 41.00 0.76 -13.88
N THR A 489 39.85 0.11 -14.10
CA THR A 489 38.92 0.46 -15.19
C THR A 489 38.03 1.63 -14.76
N ALA A 490 37.86 2.62 -15.64
CA ALA A 490 36.95 3.74 -15.39
C ALA A 490 35.47 3.30 -15.45
N LEU A 491 34.59 3.98 -14.69
CA LEU A 491 33.14 3.76 -14.72
C LEU A 491 32.40 5.09 -14.66
N THR A 492 31.52 5.38 -15.63
CA THR A 492 30.70 6.60 -15.60
C THR A 492 29.26 6.22 -15.31
N VAL A 493 28.64 6.82 -14.28
CA VAL A 493 27.22 6.59 -13.96
C VAL A 493 26.44 7.89 -14.15
N LEU A 494 25.50 7.89 -15.09
CA LEU A 494 24.65 9.02 -15.42
C LEU A 494 23.22 8.77 -14.93
N TYR A 495 22.52 9.79 -14.46
CA TYR A 495 21.11 9.68 -14.09
C TYR A 495 20.21 10.79 -14.66
N GLY A 496 18.92 10.48 -14.77
CA GLY A 496 17.85 11.47 -14.95
C GLY A 496 16.80 11.32 -13.84
N SER A 497 16.66 12.31 -12.96
CA SER A 497 16.06 12.14 -11.63
C SER A 497 15.31 13.38 -11.07
N ASN A 498 14.07 13.64 -11.51
CA ASN A 498 13.23 14.70 -10.91
C ASN A 498 12.89 14.46 -9.42
N LEU A 499 12.82 13.21 -8.98
CA LEU A 499 12.26 12.81 -7.66
C LEU A 499 13.21 11.91 -6.84
N GLY A 500 14.51 11.94 -7.14
CA GLY A 500 15.56 11.31 -6.33
C GLY A 500 15.83 9.82 -6.60
N THR A 501 14.88 9.05 -7.13
CA THR A 501 15.01 7.59 -7.32
C THR A 501 16.19 7.18 -8.19
N CYS A 502 16.36 7.78 -9.38
CA CYS A 502 17.40 7.38 -10.32
C CYS A 502 18.81 7.78 -9.83
N SER A 503 18.90 8.94 -9.16
CA SER A 503 20.13 9.41 -8.52
C SER A 503 20.55 8.55 -7.32
N GLY A 504 19.60 7.93 -6.59
CA GLY A 504 19.90 6.96 -5.53
C GLY A 504 20.50 5.69 -6.10
N LEU A 505 19.80 5.05 -7.04
CA LEU A 505 20.28 3.85 -7.74
C LEU A 505 21.63 4.08 -8.45
N ALA A 506 21.87 5.26 -9.01
CA ALA A 506 23.14 5.61 -9.64
C ALA A 506 24.31 5.70 -8.62
N ALA A 507 24.05 6.15 -7.39
CA ALA A 507 25.04 6.15 -6.32
C ALA A 507 25.30 4.73 -5.78
N GLU A 508 24.27 3.87 -5.72
CA GLU A 508 24.38 2.47 -5.32
C GLU A 508 25.19 1.65 -6.35
N LEU A 509 24.89 1.79 -7.65
CA LEU A 509 25.65 1.18 -8.75
C LEU A 509 27.12 1.64 -8.78
N LEU A 510 27.41 2.90 -8.46
CA LEU A 510 28.80 3.37 -8.36
C LEU A 510 29.53 2.67 -7.20
N ALA A 511 28.91 2.57 -6.02
CA ALA A 511 29.52 1.93 -4.85
C ALA A 511 29.80 0.43 -5.09
N GLU A 512 28.88 -0.29 -5.75
CA GLU A 512 29.10 -1.69 -6.15
C GLU A 512 30.22 -1.82 -7.20
N GLY A 513 30.32 -0.88 -8.15
CA GLY A 513 31.43 -0.80 -9.08
C GLY A 513 32.78 -0.64 -8.38
N GLU A 514 32.87 0.20 -7.35
CA GLU A 514 34.08 0.35 -6.52
C GLU A 514 34.43 -0.95 -5.76
N GLU A 515 33.45 -1.69 -5.23
CA GLU A 515 33.67 -3.00 -4.60
C GLU A 515 34.24 -4.04 -5.61
N HIS A 516 33.78 -4.00 -6.87
CA HIS A 516 34.28 -4.78 -8.00
C HIS A 516 35.63 -4.30 -8.58
N GLY A 517 36.15 -3.16 -8.14
CA GLY A 517 37.48 -2.62 -8.49
C GLY A 517 37.50 -1.61 -9.64
N PHE A 518 36.34 -1.14 -10.10
CA PHE A 518 36.25 0.04 -10.96
C PHE A 518 36.62 1.31 -10.19
N THR A 519 36.84 2.42 -10.90
CA THR A 519 36.97 3.76 -10.31
C THR A 519 36.10 4.71 -11.12
N GLY A 520 35.15 5.40 -10.49
CA GLY A 520 34.08 6.05 -11.25
C GLY A 520 33.57 7.36 -10.71
N THR A 521 32.59 7.91 -11.44
CA THR A 521 31.89 9.16 -11.07
C THR A 521 30.39 9.00 -11.29
N VAL A 522 29.59 9.81 -10.58
CA VAL A 522 28.13 9.87 -10.72
C VAL A 522 27.68 11.31 -11.00
N SER A 523 26.82 11.51 -12.01
CA SER A 523 26.36 12.85 -12.44
C SER A 523 25.03 12.81 -13.23
N THR A 524 24.46 13.96 -13.54
CA THR A 524 23.22 14.06 -14.35
C THR A 524 23.51 13.79 -15.82
N LEU A 525 22.50 13.30 -16.57
CA LEU A 525 22.59 13.08 -18.01
C LEU A 525 22.95 14.37 -18.76
N ASP A 526 22.33 15.50 -18.44
CA ASP A 526 22.64 16.80 -19.08
C ASP A 526 24.11 17.26 -18.85
N SER A 527 24.79 16.75 -17.81
CA SER A 527 26.21 17.05 -17.60
C SER A 527 27.14 16.35 -18.60
N ALA A 528 26.68 15.28 -19.26
CA ALA A 528 27.43 14.46 -20.21
C ALA A 528 27.22 14.84 -21.70
N ILE A 529 26.42 15.88 -21.97
CA ILE A 529 26.19 16.40 -23.34
C ILE A 529 27.53 16.69 -24.01
N GLY A 530 27.78 16.04 -25.15
CA GLY A 530 29.00 16.19 -25.94
C GLY A 530 30.24 15.42 -25.43
N LYS A 531 30.14 14.65 -24.34
CA LYS A 531 31.30 14.05 -23.64
C LYS A 531 31.32 12.53 -23.58
N LEU A 532 30.31 11.83 -24.10
CA LEU A 532 30.25 10.36 -24.02
C LEU A 532 31.47 9.66 -24.64
N THR A 533 32.07 10.25 -25.67
CA THR A 533 33.31 9.77 -26.33
C THR A 533 34.60 10.12 -25.57
N GLU A 534 34.52 10.88 -24.48
CA GLU A 534 35.63 11.16 -23.55
C GLU A 534 35.71 10.13 -22.41
N ALA A 535 34.76 9.19 -22.33
CA ALA A 535 34.71 8.18 -21.27
C ALA A 535 35.74 7.05 -21.48
N GLU A 536 36.69 6.91 -20.55
CA GLU A 536 37.73 5.87 -20.58
C GLU A 536 37.22 4.46 -20.18
N GLY A 537 35.91 4.22 -20.18
CA GLY A 537 35.28 2.99 -19.71
C GLY A 537 33.75 2.98 -19.86
N PRO A 538 33.05 1.92 -19.41
CA PRO A 538 31.62 1.76 -19.57
C PRO A 538 30.78 2.90 -18.95
N VAL A 539 29.69 3.25 -19.63
CA VAL A 539 28.72 4.28 -19.21
C VAL A 539 27.40 3.62 -18.80
N LEU A 540 27.09 3.67 -17.50
CA LEU A 540 25.80 3.26 -16.95
C LEU A 540 24.83 4.44 -16.97
N ILE A 541 23.58 4.21 -17.33
CA ILE A 541 22.52 5.24 -17.38
C ILE A 541 21.30 4.77 -16.59
N VAL A 542 20.89 5.53 -15.57
CA VAL A 542 19.65 5.30 -14.82
C VAL A 542 18.65 6.43 -15.14
N ALA A 543 17.67 6.16 -16.00
CA ALA A 543 16.78 7.19 -16.54
C ALA A 543 15.31 6.92 -16.22
N ALA A 544 14.55 7.97 -15.91
CA ALA A 544 13.09 7.91 -15.71
C ALA A 544 12.30 8.45 -16.91
N SER A 545 11.02 8.08 -17.01
CA SER A 545 10.02 8.72 -17.90
C SER A 545 8.93 9.39 -17.07
N TYR A 546 8.66 10.68 -17.30
CA TYR A 546 7.56 11.40 -16.64
C TYR A 546 6.56 11.87 -17.70
N ASN A 547 5.38 11.25 -17.76
CA ASN A 547 4.39 11.48 -18.83
C ASN A 547 4.99 11.38 -20.26
N GLY A 548 6.00 10.52 -20.46
CA GLY A 548 6.72 10.35 -21.74
C GLY A 548 7.77 11.41 -22.06
N LYS A 549 7.93 12.41 -21.20
CA LYS A 549 8.98 13.44 -21.28
C LYS A 549 10.19 13.00 -20.42
N PRO A 550 11.42 13.39 -20.79
CA PRO A 550 12.59 13.20 -19.95
C PRO A 550 12.47 13.99 -18.65
N THR A 551 13.32 13.67 -17.68
CA THR A 551 13.51 14.50 -16.49
C THR A 551 14.21 15.82 -16.84
N ASP A 552 14.03 16.81 -15.98
CA ASP A 552 14.54 18.18 -16.13
C ASP A 552 16.08 18.22 -16.20
N ASP A 553 16.76 17.21 -15.66
CA ASP A 553 18.22 16.99 -15.66
C ASP A 553 18.72 16.04 -16.77
N ALA A 554 17.83 15.62 -17.67
CA ALA A 554 18.11 14.75 -18.82
C ALA A 554 17.47 15.24 -20.13
N ALA A 555 16.82 16.41 -20.12
CA ALA A 555 16.07 16.93 -21.26
C ALA A 555 17.00 17.38 -22.40
N GLY A 556 18.08 18.09 -22.07
CA GLY A 556 19.08 18.51 -23.05
C GLY A 556 19.86 17.33 -23.62
N PHE A 557 20.13 16.30 -22.82
CA PHE A 557 20.78 15.06 -23.24
C PHE A 557 19.90 14.24 -24.17
N ALA A 558 18.59 14.13 -23.88
CA ALA A 558 17.65 13.43 -24.74
C ALA A 558 17.49 14.12 -26.10
N GLU A 559 17.44 15.46 -26.14
CA GLU A 559 17.44 16.23 -27.39
C GLU A 559 18.77 16.08 -28.15
N TRP A 560 19.91 16.20 -27.45
CA TRP A 560 21.24 16.04 -28.05
C TRP A 560 21.44 14.66 -28.68
N VAL A 561 21.14 13.58 -27.94
CA VAL A 561 21.29 12.20 -28.40
C VAL A 561 20.34 11.89 -29.57
N ALA A 562 19.14 12.46 -29.60
CA ALA A 562 18.22 12.34 -30.74
C ALA A 562 18.68 13.10 -32.01
N GLY A 563 19.66 14.00 -31.88
CA GLY A 563 20.25 14.76 -32.98
C GLY A 563 21.62 14.24 -33.45
N LEU A 564 22.07 13.07 -33.00
CA LEU A 564 23.36 12.49 -33.38
C LEU A 564 23.32 11.78 -34.74
N GLU A 565 24.37 11.98 -35.53
CA GLU A 565 24.59 11.23 -36.78
C GLU A 565 25.09 9.80 -36.50
N PRO A 566 24.78 8.80 -37.34
CA PRO A 566 25.25 7.44 -37.15
C PRO A 566 26.79 7.33 -37.11
N GLY A 567 27.30 6.66 -36.06
CA GLY A 567 28.73 6.54 -35.78
C GLY A 567 29.32 7.63 -34.89
N ALA A 568 28.55 8.64 -34.47
CA ALA A 568 29.02 9.70 -33.58
C ALA A 568 29.48 9.21 -32.19
N LEU A 569 29.07 8.00 -31.76
CA LEU A 569 29.45 7.36 -30.50
C LEU A 569 30.18 6.02 -30.69
N GLU A 570 30.82 5.81 -31.85
CA GLU A 570 31.58 4.58 -32.13
C GLU A 570 32.63 4.30 -31.03
N GLY A 571 32.55 3.11 -30.41
CA GLY A 571 33.42 2.68 -29.32
C GLY A 571 32.88 2.89 -27.91
N VAL A 572 31.78 3.65 -27.71
CA VAL A 572 31.16 3.83 -26.39
C VAL A 572 30.46 2.55 -25.95
N ARG A 573 30.90 1.94 -24.85
CA ARG A 573 30.20 0.82 -24.18
C ARG A 573 29.19 1.40 -23.18
N TYR A 574 27.92 0.99 -23.24
CA TYR A 574 26.89 1.53 -22.34
C TYR A 574 25.88 0.49 -21.83
N ALA A 575 25.17 0.83 -20.75
CA ALA A 575 24.05 0.06 -20.22
C ALA A 575 22.97 1.01 -19.68
N VAL A 576 21.69 0.69 -19.92
CA VAL A 576 20.56 1.53 -19.49
C VAL A 576 19.65 0.76 -18.53
N LEU A 577 19.52 1.24 -17.29
CA LEU A 577 18.47 0.87 -16.36
C LEU A 577 17.32 1.86 -16.51
N GLY A 578 16.25 1.43 -17.17
CA GLY A 578 15.06 2.24 -17.37
C GLY A 578 14.12 2.14 -16.17
N ILE A 579 13.82 3.29 -15.56
CA ILE A 579 12.82 3.45 -14.51
C ILE A 579 11.52 3.93 -15.17
N GLY A 580 10.48 3.09 -15.08
CA GLY A 580 9.16 3.39 -15.61
C GLY A 580 8.08 2.95 -14.64
N ASP A 581 6.83 3.17 -15.03
CA ASP A 581 5.67 2.80 -14.22
C ASP A 581 4.54 2.39 -15.18
N ARG A 582 4.10 1.12 -15.13
CA ARG A 582 3.15 0.57 -16.13
C ARG A 582 1.81 1.28 -16.16
N ASN A 583 1.45 2.02 -15.13
CA ASN A 583 0.21 2.78 -15.12
C ASN A 583 0.20 3.84 -16.22
N TRP A 584 1.34 4.48 -16.47
CA TRP A 584 1.51 5.34 -17.65
C TRP A 584 1.83 4.52 -18.91
N ALA A 585 1.09 3.43 -19.18
CA ALA A 585 1.26 2.53 -20.33
C ALA A 585 1.42 3.25 -21.69
N ALA A 586 0.79 4.42 -21.85
CA ALA A 586 0.94 5.29 -23.02
C ALA A 586 2.39 5.72 -23.32
N THR A 587 3.21 5.78 -22.27
CA THR A 587 4.54 6.39 -22.24
C THR A 587 5.51 5.59 -21.37
N TYR A 588 5.16 4.33 -21.05
CA TYR A 588 5.95 3.44 -20.21
C TYR A 588 7.32 3.19 -20.82
N GLN A 589 8.37 3.39 -20.03
CA GLN A 589 9.77 3.26 -20.46
C GLN A 589 10.15 4.12 -21.69
N GLN A 590 9.34 5.12 -22.08
CA GLN A 590 9.52 5.86 -23.34
C GLN A 590 10.88 6.54 -23.44
N VAL A 591 11.34 7.18 -22.37
CA VAL A 591 12.61 7.91 -22.37
C VAL A 591 13.81 6.95 -22.32
N PRO A 592 13.90 5.96 -21.41
CA PRO A 592 14.93 4.93 -21.47
C PRO A 592 14.99 4.18 -22.80
N ARG A 593 13.83 3.93 -23.43
CA ARG A 593 13.76 3.31 -24.75
C ARG A 593 14.32 4.24 -25.84
N LEU A 594 13.89 5.50 -25.92
CA LEU A 594 14.40 6.46 -26.89
C LEU A 594 15.90 6.75 -26.70
N LEU A 595 16.38 6.81 -25.45
CA LEU A 595 17.80 6.93 -25.16
C LEU A 595 18.57 5.72 -25.67
N ALA A 596 18.11 4.48 -25.40
CA ALA A 596 18.76 3.28 -25.91
C ALA A 596 18.75 3.23 -27.45
N GLU A 597 17.60 3.43 -28.09
CA GLU A 597 17.44 3.41 -29.56
C GLU A 597 18.34 4.43 -30.26
N ASN A 598 18.45 5.65 -29.72
CA ASN A 598 19.28 6.70 -30.30
C ASN A 598 20.78 6.50 -30.01
N LEU A 599 21.15 5.91 -28.86
CA LEU A 599 22.54 5.53 -28.58
C LEU A 599 23.02 4.38 -29.51
N ASP A 600 22.18 3.36 -29.71
CA ASP A 600 22.41 2.30 -30.71
C ASP A 600 22.53 2.90 -32.12
N ALA A 601 21.62 3.80 -32.51
CA ALA A 601 21.65 4.46 -33.82
C ALA A 601 22.89 5.35 -34.03
N ALA A 602 23.37 6.00 -32.98
CA ALA A 602 24.61 6.78 -32.97
C ALA A 602 25.89 5.91 -32.93
N GLY A 603 25.78 4.59 -32.83
CA GLY A 603 26.91 3.64 -32.90
C GLY A 603 27.57 3.31 -31.57
N ALA A 604 26.94 3.64 -30.44
CA ALA A 604 27.33 3.07 -29.14
C ALA A 604 26.94 1.57 -29.09
N VAL A 605 27.57 0.79 -28.20
CA VAL A 605 27.36 -0.66 -28.11
C VAL A 605 26.92 -1.05 -26.71
N ALA A 606 25.68 -1.54 -26.59
CA ALA A 606 25.12 -2.02 -25.33
C ALA A 606 25.94 -3.17 -24.71
N VAL A 607 26.13 -3.14 -23.39
CA VAL A 607 26.79 -4.21 -22.61
C VAL A 607 25.84 -5.40 -22.41
N LEU A 608 24.58 -5.09 -22.09
CA LEU A 608 23.47 -6.01 -21.93
C LEU A 608 22.15 -5.31 -22.33
N PRO A 609 21.02 -6.04 -22.50
CA PRO A 609 19.73 -5.42 -22.79
C PRO A 609 19.31 -4.36 -21.77
N ARG A 610 18.55 -3.36 -22.23
CA ARG A 610 18.01 -2.29 -21.38
C ARG A 610 17.13 -2.88 -20.27
N GLY A 611 17.47 -2.60 -19.01
CA GLY A 611 16.65 -2.92 -17.84
C GLY A 611 15.34 -2.14 -17.85
N ALA A 612 14.27 -2.75 -17.33
CA ALA A 612 12.94 -2.15 -17.27
C ALA A 612 12.31 -2.37 -15.89
N ALA A 613 12.71 -1.57 -14.91
CA ALA A 613 12.07 -1.58 -13.59
C ALA A 613 10.71 -0.87 -13.66
N ASP A 614 9.69 -1.47 -13.03
CA ASP A 614 8.35 -0.89 -12.88
C ASP A 614 8.17 -0.43 -11.43
N ALA A 615 8.05 0.87 -11.22
CA ALA A 615 7.84 1.48 -9.91
C ALA A 615 6.52 1.06 -9.24
N SER A 616 5.60 0.46 -10.00
CA SER A 616 4.31 -0.07 -9.53
C SER A 616 4.25 -1.60 -9.44
N GLY A 617 5.37 -2.29 -9.70
CA GLY A 617 5.50 -3.75 -9.71
C GLY A 617 6.66 -4.26 -8.83
N ASP A 618 7.27 -5.38 -9.20
CA ASP A 618 8.51 -5.93 -8.59
C ASP A 618 9.74 -5.06 -8.90
N PHE A 619 9.74 -3.83 -8.37
CA PHE A 619 10.77 -2.83 -8.62
C PHE A 619 12.15 -3.31 -8.16
N ALA A 620 12.24 -3.77 -6.91
CA ALA A 620 13.49 -4.21 -6.31
C ALA A 620 14.05 -5.44 -7.04
N GLY A 621 13.25 -6.50 -7.23
CA GLY A 621 13.70 -7.69 -7.94
C GLY A 621 14.07 -7.41 -9.40
N ALA A 622 13.41 -6.47 -10.08
CA ALA A 622 13.79 -6.07 -11.44
C ALA A 622 15.15 -5.35 -11.49
N VAL A 623 15.46 -4.50 -10.50
CA VAL A 623 16.79 -3.89 -10.35
C VAL A 623 17.83 -4.95 -10.00
N ASP A 624 17.61 -5.76 -8.95
CA ASP A 624 18.55 -6.77 -8.46
C ASP A 624 18.97 -7.75 -9.57
N ARG A 625 18.01 -8.25 -10.36
CA ARG A 625 18.28 -9.16 -11.50
C ARG A 625 19.13 -8.50 -12.57
N TRP A 626 18.79 -7.27 -12.98
CA TRP A 626 19.52 -6.55 -14.02
C TRP A 626 20.93 -6.15 -13.57
N THR A 627 21.09 -5.73 -12.31
CA THR A 627 22.39 -5.38 -11.72
C THR A 627 23.30 -6.60 -11.61
N ALA A 628 22.77 -7.78 -11.26
CA ALA A 628 23.53 -9.03 -11.27
C ALA A 628 24.02 -9.41 -12.69
N GLU A 629 23.15 -9.28 -13.70
CA GLU A 629 23.52 -9.49 -15.12
C GLU A 629 24.57 -8.48 -15.60
N LEU A 630 24.44 -7.20 -15.19
CA LEU A 630 25.40 -6.13 -15.50
C LEU A 630 26.80 -6.44 -14.96
N TRP A 631 26.92 -6.78 -13.68
CA TRP A 631 28.23 -7.06 -13.08
C TRP A 631 28.85 -8.32 -13.65
N ALA A 632 28.06 -9.36 -13.95
CA ALA A 632 28.53 -10.55 -14.65
C ALA A 632 29.10 -10.23 -16.05
N ALA A 633 28.42 -9.39 -16.82
CA ALA A 633 28.89 -8.95 -18.14
C ALA A 633 30.16 -8.09 -18.06
N LEU A 634 30.19 -7.08 -17.18
CA LEU A 634 31.33 -6.18 -17.01
C LEU A 634 32.59 -6.90 -16.47
N LEU A 635 32.44 -7.87 -15.57
CA LEU A 635 33.55 -8.70 -15.09
C LEU A 635 33.99 -9.76 -16.11
N ALA A 636 33.12 -10.17 -17.04
CA ALA A 636 33.51 -11.00 -18.16
C ALA A 636 34.43 -10.26 -19.16
N GLU A 637 34.19 -8.97 -19.37
CA GLU A 637 34.89 -8.09 -20.32
C GLU A 637 36.14 -7.42 -19.73
N HIS A 638 36.02 -6.75 -18.58
CA HIS A 638 37.09 -5.96 -17.95
C HIS A 638 37.81 -6.69 -16.80
N GLY A 639 37.26 -7.81 -16.31
CA GLY A 639 37.77 -8.50 -15.13
C GLY A 639 39.04 -9.32 -15.42
N VAL A 640 40.17 -8.92 -14.83
CA VAL A 640 41.42 -9.69 -14.85
C VAL A 640 41.38 -10.77 -13.77
N ALA A 641 41.90 -11.95 -14.08
CA ALA A 641 42.11 -13.03 -13.12
C ALA A 641 43.45 -12.82 -12.37
N GLU A 642 43.39 -12.25 -11.16
CA GLU A 642 44.58 -12.08 -10.32
C GLU A 642 45.02 -13.39 -9.68
N THR A 643 46.24 -13.85 -9.99
CA THR A 643 46.94 -14.80 -9.11
C THR A 643 47.44 -14.07 -7.87
N ALA A 644 46.53 -13.76 -6.95
CA ALA A 644 46.85 -13.16 -5.67
C ALA A 644 47.81 -14.08 -4.88
N VAL A 645 49.00 -13.57 -4.55
CA VAL A 645 49.85 -14.20 -3.53
C VAL A 645 49.12 -14.05 -2.20
N ARG A 646 48.83 -15.18 -1.54
CA ARG A 646 48.17 -15.20 -0.22
C ARG A 646 49.03 -14.48 0.83
N SER A 647 48.78 -13.19 1.03
CA SER A 647 49.10 -12.47 2.27
C SER A 647 47.86 -12.46 3.16
N ASP A 648 47.71 -13.50 3.98
CA ASP A 648 46.78 -13.65 5.11
C ASP A 648 45.51 -12.75 5.13
N VAL A 649 44.56 -13.05 4.24
CA VAL A 649 43.15 -12.61 4.35
C VAL A 649 42.20 -13.80 4.53
N ASP A 650 42.74 -14.90 5.06
CA ASP A 650 42.07 -16.18 5.36
C ASP A 650 41.64 -16.17 6.84
N GLY A 651 40.79 -15.20 7.19
CA GLY A 651 40.36 -14.92 8.57
C GLY A 651 39.00 -14.22 8.61
N PRO A 652 38.25 -14.35 9.73
CA PRO A 652 36.85 -13.91 9.85
C PRO A 652 36.68 -12.39 9.74
N LEU A 653 35.45 -11.95 9.48
CA LEU A 653 35.06 -10.54 9.45
C LEU A 653 35.38 -9.83 10.78
N TYR A 654 35.19 -10.51 11.90
CA TYR A 654 35.39 -9.96 13.24
C TYR A 654 36.67 -10.48 13.92
N THR A 655 37.40 -9.59 14.61
CA THR A 655 38.38 -9.96 15.64
C THR A 655 37.78 -9.70 17.03
N VAL A 656 38.22 -10.44 18.05
CA VAL A 656 37.63 -10.38 19.41
C VAL A 656 38.75 -10.21 20.44
N ASP A 657 39.03 -8.96 20.81
CA ASP A 657 40.06 -8.63 21.80
C ASP A 657 39.49 -8.68 23.23
N LEU A 658 40.29 -9.09 24.22
CA LEU A 658 39.92 -9.01 25.64
C LEU A 658 40.28 -7.63 26.22
N VAL A 659 39.35 -7.02 26.96
CA VAL A 659 39.51 -5.65 27.52
C VAL A 659 39.15 -5.61 29.01
N GLY A 660 39.80 -4.73 29.77
CA GLY A 660 39.48 -4.47 31.18
C GLY A 660 38.53 -3.28 31.34
N GLU A 661 37.49 -3.46 32.14
CA GLU A 661 36.40 -2.51 32.42
C GLU A 661 35.57 -2.09 31.18
N SER A 662 34.41 -1.47 31.42
CA SER A 662 33.35 -1.31 30.42
C SER A 662 32.69 0.07 30.49
N ALA A 663 32.69 0.80 29.38
CA ALA A 663 31.90 2.02 29.20
C ALA A 663 30.69 1.70 28.31
N THR A 664 29.48 1.82 28.86
CA THR A 664 28.23 1.35 28.24
C THR A 664 27.40 2.50 27.65
N GLU A 665 27.54 2.80 26.36
CA GLU A 665 26.65 3.74 25.68
C GLU A 665 26.58 3.53 24.14
N GLY A 666 25.43 3.84 23.55
CA GLY A 666 25.23 3.98 22.09
C GLY A 666 24.70 2.79 21.27
N LEU A 667 24.08 1.77 21.90
CA LEU A 667 23.15 0.87 21.16
C LEU A 667 21.83 1.59 20.86
N LEU A 668 21.26 2.22 21.89
CA LEU A 668 19.98 2.93 21.84
C LEU A 668 19.94 3.98 20.71
N GLU A 669 21.02 4.75 20.58
CA GLU A 669 21.20 5.79 19.56
C GLU A 669 21.07 5.25 18.12
N ARG A 670 21.62 4.06 17.83
CA ARG A 670 21.57 3.46 16.49
C ARG A 670 20.15 3.11 16.02
N HIS A 671 19.22 2.88 16.95
CA HIS A 671 17.84 2.51 16.64
C HIS A 671 16.81 3.59 17.04
N GLY A 672 17.25 4.70 17.62
CA GLY A 672 16.36 5.73 18.19
C GLY A 672 15.53 5.23 19.37
N LEU A 673 16.02 4.23 20.10
CA LEU A 673 15.39 3.67 21.30
C LEU A 673 15.76 4.51 22.53
N ARG A 674 14.97 4.40 23.61
CA ARG A 674 15.23 4.97 24.94
C ARG A 674 14.79 3.97 26.01
N GLU A 675 15.37 4.08 27.21
CA GLU A 675 15.04 3.18 28.32
C GLU A 675 13.69 3.53 28.98
N ALA A 676 12.89 2.51 29.26
CA ALA A 676 11.56 2.62 29.87
C ALA A 676 11.41 1.59 31.00
N THR A 677 10.75 1.96 32.10
CA THR A 677 10.72 1.12 33.32
C THR A 677 9.41 0.34 33.42
N VAL A 678 9.48 -0.99 33.56
CA VAL A 678 8.31 -1.84 33.84
C VAL A 678 7.81 -1.54 35.25
N LEU A 679 6.57 -1.05 35.37
CA LEU A 679 5.92 -0.69 36.63
C LEU A 679 5.13 -1.85 37.26
N ASP A 680 4.55 -2.72 36.43
CA ASP A 680 3.66 -3.81 36.86
C ASP A 680 3.67 -4.95 35.82
N THR A 681 3.44 -6.20 36.25
CA THR A 681 3.22 -7.32 35.33
C THR A 681 2.22 -8.33 35.90
N GLY A 682 1.27 -8.78 35.09
CA GLY A 682 0.24 -9.75 35.48
C GLY A 682 0.12 -10.94 34.52
N GLU A 683 -0.75 -11.88 34.85
CA GLU A 683 -1.18 -12.96 33.97
C GLU A 683 -2.68 -12.74 33.68
N LEU A 684 -3.08 -12.79 32.41
CA LEU A 684 -4.45 -12.44 31.96
C LEU A 684 -5.27 -13.68 31.58
N SER A 685 -4.79 -14.88 31.92
CA SER A 685 -5.50 -16.12 31.65
C SER A 685 -5.36 -17.08 32.82
N ASP A 686 -6.43 -17.80 33.16
CA ASP A 686 -6.37 -18.88 34.15
C ASP A 686 -5.44 -19.98 33.63
N MET A 687 -4.28 -20.12 34.28
CA MET A 687 -3.26 -21.11 33.96
C MET A 687 -3.44 -22.43 34.72
N ASP A 688 -4.33 -22.49 35.71
CA ASP A 688 -4.72 -23.72 36.40
C ASP A 688 -5.82 -24.46 35.62
N HIS A 689 -6.59 -23.76 34.77
CA HIS A 689 -7.54 -24.38 33.86
C HIS A 689 -6.85 -25.13 32.69
N PRO A 690 -7.31 -26.33 32.27
CA PRO A 690 -6.71 -27.11 31.17
C PRO A 690 -6.68 -26.47 29.76
N LEU A 691 -7.16 -25.23 29.62
CA LEU A 691 -7.11 -24.44 28.39
C LEU A 691 -6.17 -23.23 28.50
N GLY A 692 -5.56 -23.01 29.67
CA GLY A 692 -4.70 -21.88 29.97
C GLY A 692 -3.52 -21.76 29.00
N ARG A 693 -3.37 -20.58 28.40
CA ARG A 693 -2.20 -20.18 27.62
C ARG A 693 -1.82 -18.77 28.03
N SER A 694 -0.57 -18.58 28.45
CA SER A 694 -0.10 -17.34 29.07
C SER A 694 -0.22 -16.14 28.13
N LYS A 695 -0.85 -15.09 28.66
CA LYS A 695 -1.05 -13.78 28.06
C LYS A 695 -0.69 -12.76 29.14
N ARG A 696 0.54 -12.27 29.09
CA ARG A 696 1.10 -11.44 30.16
C ARG A 696 0.65 -9.99 29.99
N PHE A 697 0.19 -9.40 31.10
CA PHE A 697 0.01 -7.95 31.23
C PHE A 697 1.35 -7.31 31.59
N LEU A 698 1.65 -6.15 31.02
CA LEU A 698 2.74 -5.28 31.45
C LEU A 698 2.23 -3.83 31.56
N ARG A 699 2.74 -3.08 32.53
CA ARG A 699 2.66 -1.61 32.59
C ARG A 699 4.08 -1.05 32.55
N ILE A 700 4.33 -0.01 31.76
CA ILE A 700 5.67 0.51 31.46
C ILE A 700 5.64 2.05 31.48
N GLN A 701 6.50 2.68 32.28
CA GLN A 701 6.71 4.13 32.29
C GLN A 701 7.55 4.54 31.07
N LEU A 702 7.04 5.46 30.24
CA LEU A 702 7.80 6.05 29.14
C LEU A 702 8.87 7.04 29.65
N PRO A 703 10.06 7.11 29.02
CA PRO A 703 11.08 8.08 29.38
C PRO A 703 10.67 9.52 29.06
N THR A 704 11.04 10.47 29.93
CA THR A 704 10.68 11.89 29.84
C THR A 704 10.81 12.45 28.42
N GLY A 705 9.72 13.00 27.87
CA GLY A 705 9.67 13.54 26.51
C GLY A 705 9.43 12.50 25.40
N MET A 706 9.19 11.23 25.74
CA MET A 706 8.52 10.27 24.86
C MET A 706 7.03 10.25 25.24
N THR A 707 6.16 10.50 24.27
CA THR A 707 4.69 10.48 24.43
C THR A 707 4.08 9.47 23.46
N TYR A 708 2.86 9.02 23.75
CA TYR A 708 2.05 8.19 22.86
C TYR A 708 0.62 8.72 22.80
N ARG A 709 -0.15 8.23 21.83
CA ARG A 709 -1.61 8.36 21.71
C ARG A 709 -2.22 6.97 21.74
N THR A 710 -3.45 6.82 22.25
CA THR A 710 -4.11 5.51 22.35
C THR A 710 -4.13 4.81 20.99
N GLY A 711 -3.82 3.50 20.99
CA GLY A 711 -3.66 2.71 19.77
C GLY A 711 -2.23 2.63 19.24
N ASP A 712 -1.30 3.50 19.66
CA ASP A 712 0.11 3.46 19.22
C ASP A 712 0.82 2.14 19.54
N HIS A 713 1.95 1.90 18.87
CA HIS A 713 2.78 0.71 19.08
C HIS A 713 4.01 1.01 19.93
N LEU A 714 4.30 0.15 20.90
CA LEU A 714 5.61 0.12 21.54
C LEU A 714 6.53 -0.84 20.78
N ALA A 715 7.53 -0.28 20.08
CA ALA A 715 8.62 -1.06 19.52
C ALA A 715 9.63 -1.35 20.64
N VAL A 716 9.79 -2.63 21.01
CA VAL A 716 10.69 -3.09 22.07
C VAL A 716 11.83 -3.89 21.45
N LEU A 717 13.09 -3.52 21.73
CA LEU A 717 14.23 -4.39 21.44
C LEU A 717 14.24 -5.51 22.50
N PRO A 718 14.13 -6.79 22.09
CA PRO A 718 14.11 -7.90 23.03
C PRO A 718 15.53 -8.39 23.35
N GLU A 719 15.65 -9.28 24.33
CA GLU A 719 16.89 -10.00 24.62
C GLU A 719 16.74 -11.52 24.39
N ASN A 720 17.82 -12.18 23.99
CA ASN A 720 17.88 -13.64 23.91
C ASN A 720 17.75 -14.31 25.29
N PRO A 721 17.01 -15.43 25.41
CA PRO A 721 16.89 -16.18 26.66
C PRO A 721 18.25 -16.56 27.26
N ALA A 722 18.38 -16.43 28.58
CA ALA A 722 19.64 -16.67 29.28
C ALA A 722 20.16 -18.12 29.15
N ASP A 723 19.28 -19.10 28.92
CA ASP A 723 19.65 -20.48 28.64
C ASP A 723 20.20 -20.67 27.21
N LEU A 724 19.72 -19.89 26.22
CA LEU A 724 20.21 -19.88 24.85
C LEU A 724 21.59 -19.19 24.76
N VAL A 725 21.73 -18.06 25.45
CA VAL A 725 23.02 -17.37 25.63
C VAL A 725 24.03 -18.25 26.36
N ARG A 726 23.58 -19.03 27.36
CA ARG A 726 24.40 -20.06 28.03
C ARG A 726 24.77 -21.22 27.10
N ARG A 727 23.86 -21.73 26.27
CA ARG A 727 24.15 -22.78 25.26
C ARG A 727 25.24 -22.31 24.29
N ALA A 728 25.12 -21.10 23.75
CA ALA A 728 26.18 -20.49 22.92
C ALA A 728 27.50 -20.36 23.69
N ALA A 729 27.48 -19.87 24.93
CA ALA A 729 28.69 -19.75 25.75
C ALA A 729 29.36 -21.10 26.04
N GLU A 730 28.58 -22.13 26.39
CA GLU A 730 29.08 -23.49 26.60
C GLU A 730 29.64 -24.10 25.32
N ARG A 731 29.05 -23.80 24.15
CA ARG A 731 29.51 -24.32 22.85
C ARG A 731 30.84 -23.73 22.37
N PHE A 732 31.17 -22.51 22.80
CA PHE A 732 32.41 -21.79 22.44
C PHE A 732 33.36 -21.57 23.64
N GLY A 733 33.08 -22.14 24.81
CA GLY A 733 33.93 -22.03 26.01
C GLY A 733 33.99 -20.62 26.63
N LEU A 734 32.97 -19.78 26.42
CA LEU A 734 32.99 -18.36 26.74
C LEU A 734 32.68 -18.08 28.21
N GLN A 735 33.49 -17.22 28.82
CA GLN A 735 33.14 -16.57 30.10
C GLN A 735 32.31 -15.31 29.79
N LEU A 736 30.99 -15.42 29.97
CA LEU A 736 29.99 -14.40 29.63
C LEU A 736 30.21 -13.03 30.30
N ASP A 737 30.86 -13.02 31.46
CA ASP A 737 31.25 -11.83 32.23
C ASP A 737 32.46 -11.08 31.66
N ARG A 738 33.21 -11.66 30.71
CA ARG A 738 34.34 -10.96 30.07
C ARG A 738 33.87 -9.86 29.13
N THR A 739 34.46 -8.68 29.28
CA THR A 739 34.44 -7.62 28.28
C THR A 739 35.36 -7.97 27.11
N VAL A 740 34.81 -7.87 25.90
CA VAL A 740 35.54 -7.94 24.64
C VAL A 740 35.38 -6.63 23.87
N ARG A 741 36.28 -6.39 22.91
CA ARG A 741 36.09 -5.40 21.85
C ARG A 741 36.09 -6.13 20.52
N LEU A 742 35.07 -5.87 19.70
CA LEU A 742 35.04 -6.36 18.33
C LEU A 742 35.90 -5.45 17.45
N GLY A 743 36.90 -5.99 16.76
CA GLY A 743 37.50 -5.34 15.60
C GLY A 743 36.86 -5.86 14.32
N THR A 744 37.04 -5.15 13.19
CA THR A 744 36.56 -5.61 11.88
C THR A 744 37.71 -5.65 10.87
N THR A 745 37.80 -6.73 10.09
CA THR A 745 38.82 -6.91 9.06
C THR A 745 38.40 -6.29 7.71
N ARG A 746 37.10 -6.03 7.53
CA ARG A 746 36.48 -5.44 6.33
C ARG A 746 35.33 -4.48 6.75
N ARG A 747 34.84 -3.63 5.86
CA ARG A 747 33.58 -2.89 6.09
C ARG A 747 32.39 -3.79 5.75
N SER A 748 31.31 -3.71 6.55
CA SER A 748 30.08 -4.49 6.34
C SER A 748 28.85 -3.65 6.66
N ARG A 749 27.77 -3.83 5.89
CA ARG A 749 26.46 -3.17 6.11
C ARG A 749 25.70 -3.72 7.33
N GLN A 750 26.13 -4.85 7.91
CA GLN A 750 25.55 -5.46 9.13
C GLN A 750 26.49 -5.38 10.35
N ALA A 751 27.09 -4.21 10.60
CA ALA A 751 28.10 -4.06 11.63
C ALA A 751 27.53 -4.17 13.07
N LEU A 752 27.92 -5.26 13.77
CA LEU A 752 27.96 -5.36 15.23
C LEU A 752 28.71 -4.16 15.89
N PRO A 753 28.71 -3.98 17.23
CA PRO A 753 29.39 -2.84 17.87
C PRO A 753 30.93 -2.96 17.81
N VAL A 754 31.49 -2.67 16.63
CA VAL A 754 32.93 -2.57 16.39
C VAL A 754 33.53 -1.42 17.21
N ASP A 755 34.76 -1.62 17.69
CA ASP A 755 35.60 -0.68 18.43
C ASP A 755 35.04 -0.17 19.77
N ARG A 756 34.00 -0.82 20.32
CA ARG A 756 33.48 -0.55 21.68
C ARG A 756 33.67 -1.75 22.61
N PRO A 757 34.00 -1.53 23.90
CA PRO A 757 33.96 -2.58 24.92
C PRO A 757 32.53 -3.05 25.18
N ILE A 758 32.30 -4.36 25.16
CA ILE A 758 31.00 -5.01 25.36
C ILE A 758 31.21 -6.37 26.05
N THR A 759 30.36 -6.77 27.01
CA THR A 759 30.48 -8.11 27.60
C THR A 759 29.98 -9.19 26.63
N LEU A 760 30.59 -10.38 26.67
CA LEU A 760 30.14 -11.51 25.84
C LEU A 760 28.68 -11.91 26.13
N ARG A 761 28.21 -11.70 27.37
CA ARG A 761 26.79 -11.68 27.72
C ARG A 761 26.04 -10.67 26.87
N ARG A 762 26.33 -9.38 27.02
CA ARG A 762 25.62 -8.29 26.33
C ARG A 762 25.58 -8.50 24.81
N LEU A 763 26.69 -8.93 24.21
CA LEU A 763 26.76 -9.22 22.77
C LEU A 763 25.78 -10.33 22.34
N LEU A 764 25.76 -11.46 23.04
CA LEU A 764 24.86 -12.59 22.73
C LEU A 764 23.42 -12.37 23.21
N THR A 765 23.21 -11.50 24.19
CA THR A 765 21.91 -11.14 24.75
C THR A 765 21.17 -10.12 23.90
N GLU A 766 21.81 -9.02 23.47
CA GLU A 766 21.13 -7.85 22.88
C GLU A 766 21.35 -7.65 21.36
N PHE A 767 22.38 -8.25 20.74
CA PHE A 767 22.83 -7.81 19.40
C PHE A 767 22.65 -8.83 18.26
N VAL A 768 22.59 -10.14 18.53
CA VAL A 768 22.47 -11.20 17.51
C VAL A 768 21.18 -11.99 17.67
N GLU A 769 20.62 -12.44 16.56
CA GLU A 769 19.46 -13.35 16.51
C GLU A 769 19.94 -14.80 16.51
N LEU A 770 19.51 -15.60 17.50
CA LEU A 770 20.02 -16.95 17.78
C LEU A 770 19.00 -18.07 17.46
N GLN A 771 17.75 -17.75 17.09
CA GLN A 771 16.70 -18.74 16.83
C GLN A 771 16.21 -18.81 15.37
N ASP A 772 16.89 -18.14 14.44
CA ASP A 772 16.62 -18.27 13.01
C ASP A 772 17.13 -19.62 12.46
N PRO A 773 16.39 -20.29 11.53
CA PRO A 773 16.83 -21.55 10.93
C PRO A 773 18.10 -21.36 10.10
N ALA A 774 18.99 -22.35 10.13
CA ALA A 774 20.23 -22.30 9.36
C ALA A 774 19.97 -22.34 7.84
N THR A 775 20.67 -21.50 7.09
CA THR A 775 20.63 -21.51 5.62
C THR A 775 21.47 -22.66 5.05
N PRO A 776 21.23 -23.10 3.80
CA PRO A 776 22.09 -24.09 3.13
C PRO A 776 23.56 -23.64 3.06
N GLU A 777 23.80 -22.33 2.97
CA GLU A 777 25.15 -21.76 2.95
C GLU A 777 25.85 -21.86 4.31
N GLN A 778 25.15 -21.54 5.41
CA GLN A 778 25.69 -21.73 6.77
C GLN A 778 26.00 -23.22 7.03
N VAL A 779 25.14 -24.13 6.56
CA VAL A 779 25.38 -25.59 6.62
C VAL A 779 26.66 -26.00 5.91
N ARG A 780 26.96 -25.43 4.73
CA ARG A 780 28.21 -25.68 3.99
C ARG A 780 29.45 -25.32 4.82
N VAL A 781 29.47 -24.12 5.40
CA VAL A 781 30.61 -23.64 6.21
C VAL A 781 30.78 -24.47 7.49
N LEU A 782 29.68 -24.95 8.10
CA LEU A 782 29.75 -25.89 9.23
C LEU A 782 30.35 -27.25 8.81
N ALA A 783 30.00 -27.77 7.63
CA ALA A 783 30.57 -29.02 7.11
C ALA A 783 32.08 -28.90 6.83
N GLU A 784 32.53 -27.75 6.34
CA GLU A 784 33.95 -27.45 6.13
C GLU A 784 34.75 -27.48 7.45
N HIS A 785 34.17 -26.94 8.53
CA HIS A 785 34.75 -26.96 9.88
C HIS A 785 34.56 -28.28 10.64
N THR A 786 33.92 -29.30 10.05
CA THR A 786 33.67 -30.60 10.69
C THR A 786 34.73 -31.63 10.30
N ALA A 787 35.69 -31.88 11.19
CA ALA A 787 36.82 -32.77 10.94
C ALA A 787 36.46 -34.28 10.94
N CYS A 788 35.35 -34.67 11.58
CA CYS A 788 34.90 -36.05 11.73
C CYS A 788 34.01 -36.47 10.53
N PRO A 789 34.44 -37.37 9.62
CA PRO A 789 33.65 -37.72 8.44
C PRO A 789 32.24 -38.32 8.72
N PRO A 790 32.03 -39.11 9.80
CA PRO A 790 30.70 -39.53 10.23
C PRO A 790 29.72 -38.40 10.62
N GLU A 791 30.22 -37.26 11.12
CA GLU A 791 29.39 -36.10 11.47
C GLU A 791 29.26 -35.11 10.30
N ARG A 792 30.32 -34.99 9.49
CA ARG A 792 30.34 -34.13 8.30
C ARG A 792 29.36 -34.59 7.22
N ARG A 793 29.29 -35.90 6.92
CA ARG A 793 28.44 -36.40 5.82
C ARG A 793 26.93 -36.17 6.00
N PRO A 794 26.32 -36.39 7.19
CA PRO A 794 24.91 -36.04 7.41
C PRO A 794 24.64 -34.53 7.30
N LEU A 795 25.61 -33.70 7.70
CA LEU A 795 25.54 -32.24 7.59
C LEU A 795 25.62 -31.79 6.11
N GLU A 796 26.51 -32.38 5.31
CA GLU A 796 26.57 -32.22 3.84
C GLU A 796 25.31 -32.72 3.09
N GLN A 797 24.39 -33.41 3.78
CA GLN A 797 23.17 -34.00 3.21
C GLN A 797 21.87 -33.29 3.64
N LEU A 798 21.95 -32.18 4.39
CA LEU A 798 20.77 -31.41 4.78
C LEU A 798 20.23 -30.56 3.62
N THR A 799 19.11 -30.98 3.04
CA THR A 799 18.37 -30.22 2.03
C THR A 799 17.35 -29.25 2.64
N ALA A 800 17.01 -28.18 1.92
CA ALA A 800 15.96 -27.25 2.35
C ALA A 800 14.56 -27.89 2.39
N PRO A 801 13.63 -27.44 3.25
CA PRO A 801 13.81 -26.42 4.28
C PRO A 801 14.48 -26.98 5.55
N ILE A 802 15.62 -26.39 5.91
CA ILE A 802 16.32 -26.69 7.16
C ILE A 802 15.54 -26.08 8.33
N ARG A 803 15.41 -26.83 9.43
CA ARG A 803 14.58 -26.44 10.59
C ARG A 803 15.36 -26.18 11.87
N ALA A 804 16.58 -26.70 11.97
CA ALA A 804 17.51 -26.44 13.06
C ALA A 804 18.19 -25.08 12.92
N THR A 805 18.55 -24.47 14.05
CA THR A 805 19.39 -23.26 14.10
C THR A 805 20.87 -23.59 13.88
N VAL A 806 21.71 -22.59 13.57
CA VAL A 806 23.18 -22.75 13.47
C VAL A 806 23.76 -23.30 14.79
N LEU A 807 23.26 -22.82 15.94
CA LEU A 807 23.68 -23.27 17.27
C LEU A 807 23.33 -24.75 17.51
N GLU A 808 22.16 -25.21 17.07
CA GLU A 808 21.73 -26.60 17.25
C GLU A 808 22.47 -27.57 16.34
N LEU A 809 22.80 -27.16 15.12
CA LEU A 809 23.70 -27.92 14.25
C LEU A 809 25.09 -28.05 14.89
N LEU A 810 25.61 -26.99 15.49
CA LEU A 810 26.86 -27.02 16.26
C LEU A 810 26.80 -27.92 17.51
N GLU A 811 25.68 -27.96 18.23
CA GLU A 811 25.48 -28.85 19.39
C GLU A 811 25.31 -30.33 19.00
N ARG A 812 24.70 -30.58 17.84
CA ARG A 812 24.43 -31.91 17.25
C ARG A 812 25.68 -32.52 16.61
N TYR A 813 26.45 -31.71 15.89
CA TYR A 813 27.71 -32.08 15.24
C TYR A 813 28.89 -31.47 16.02
N ARG A 814 29.29 -32.16 17.08
CA ARG A 814 30.28 -31.68 18.05
C ARG A 814 31.70 -31.64 17.49
N ALA A 815 31.99 -32.41 16.45
CA ALA A 815 33.25 -32.35 15.72
C ALA A 815 33.38 -31.15 14.76
N CYS A 816 32.39 -30.24 14.73
CA CYS A 816 32.50 -28.95 14.06
C CYS A 816 33.27 -27.95 14.94
N GLU A 817 34.54 -27.69 14.61
CA GLU A 817 35.41 -26.75 15.34
C GLU A 817 35.31 -25.33 14.73
N LEU A 818 34.09 -24.79 14.68
CA LEU A 818 33.84 -23.44 14.16
C LEU A 818 34.43 -22.36 15.11
N PRO A 819 35.17 -21.36 14.61
CA PRO A 819 35.62 -20.22 15.41
C PRO A 819 34.45 -19.31 15.84
N PHE A 820 34.46 -18.83 17.10
CA PHE A 820 33.43 -17.90 17.61
C PHE A 820 33.24 -16.61 16.77
N PRO A 821 34.28 -15.96 16.20
CA PRO A 821 34.06 -14.78 15.37
C PRO A 821 33.36 -15.08 14.04
N LEU A 822 33.56 -16.29 13.49
CA LEU A 822 32.86 -16.76 12.30
C LEU A 822 31.41 -17.19 12.62
N PHE A 823 31.15 -17.66 13.83
CA PHE A 823 29.77 -17.82 14.34
C PHE A 823 29.05 -16.47 14.40
N LEU A 824 29.68 -15.42 14.95
CA LEU A 824 29.10 -14.05 14.95
C LEU A 824 28.85 -13.49 13.55
N GLU A 825 29.66 -13.87 12.56
CA GLU A 825 29.49 -13.50 11.15
C GLU A 825 28.30 -14.20 10.47
N MET A 826 27.86 -15.36 10.99
CA MET A 826 26.68 -16.08 10.48
C MET A 826 25.33 -15.54 11.00
N LEU A 827 25.32 -14.81 12.13
CA LEU A 827 24.07 -14.45 12.81
C LEU A 827 23.55 -13.08 12.36
N PRO A 828 22.26 -12.94 12.00
CA PRO A 828 21.68 -11.63 11.72
C PRO A 828 21.57 -10.79 13.00
N ALA A 829 21.57 -9.47 12.84
CA ALA A 829 21.40 -8.54 13.97
C ALA A 829 19.99 -8.63 14.58
N LEU A 830 19.90 -8.58 15.91
CA LEU A 830 18.64 -8.70 16.65
C LEU A 830 17.74 -7.48 16.42
N ARG A 831 16.47 -7.71 16.07
CA ARG A 831 15.52 -6.67 15.65
C ARG A 831 14.50 -6.32 16.74
N PRO A 832 14.07 -5.05 16.87
CA PRO A 832 12.89 -4.69 17.66
C PRO A 832 11.62 -5.40 17.19
N ARG A 833 10.70 -5.66 18.12
CA ARG A 833 9.37 -6.24 17.87
C ARG A 833 8.30 -5.27 18.41
N HIS A 834 7.17 -5.16 17.71
CA HIS A 834 6.12 -4.18 17.98
C HIS A 834 4.96 -4.79 18.78
N TYR A 835 4.36 -4.00 19.67
CA TYR A 835 3.20 -4.38 20.47
C TYR A 835 2.21 -3.21 20.56
N SER A 836 0.94 -3.45 20.29
CA SER A 836 -0.14 -2.46 20.41
C SER A 836 -0.35 -2.08 21.88
N ILE A 837 -0.42 -0.77 22.16
CA ILE A 837 -0.58 -0.25 23.53
C ILE A 837 -2.03 -0.43 23.99
N SER A 838 -2.21 -1.02 25.18
CA SER A 838 -3.50 -1.37 25.77
C SER A 838 -4.02 -0.40 26.84
N SER A 839 -3.30 0.69 27.10
CA SER A 839 -3.68 1.79 27.98
C SER A 839 -4.27 2.98 27.21
N SER A 840 -4.96 3.84 27.95
CA SER A 840 -5.49 5.12 27.47
C SER A 840 -4.43 6.21 27.62
N ALA A 841 -4.10 6.90 26.54
CA ALA A 841 -3.19 8.05 26.58
C ALA A 841 -3.83 9.27 27.26
N LEU A 842 -5.17 9.38 27.28
CA LEU A 842 -5.86 10.47 27.98
C LEU A 842 -5.79 10.33 29.50
N SER A 843 -5.93 9.10 30.01
CA SER A 843 -5.85 8.82 31.46
C SER A 843 -4.43 8.54 31.96
N THR A 844 -3.54 8.03 31.10
CA THR A 844 -2.16 7.63 31.44
C THR A 844 -1.15 8.02 30.33
N PRO A 845 -0.92 9.32 30.06
CA PRO A 845 -0.11 9.79 28.93
C PRO A 845 1.39 9.46 29.00
N ASP A 846 1.89 9.17 30.21
CA ASP A 846 3.31 8.89 30.50
C ASP A 846 3.61 7.39 30.68
N THR A 847 2.58 6.55 30.60
CA THR A 847 2.61 5.14 31.00
C THR A 847 1.86 4.30 29.97
N VAL A 848 2.53 3.32 29.39
CA VAL A 848 1.95 2.40 28.40
C VAL A 848 1.69 1.03 29.02
N GLU A 849 0.52 0.45 28.77
CA GLU A 849 0.21 -0.94 29.12
C GLU A 849 0.28 -1.82 27.87
N LEU A 850 0.64 -3.10 28.02
CA LEU A 850 0.72 -4.08 26.94
C LEU A 850 0.01 -5.38 27.34
N MET A 851 -0.53 -6.09 26.34
CA MET A 851 -0.97 -7.48 26.48
C MET A 851 -0.17 -8.37 25.53
N VAL A 852 0.65 -9.27 26.06
CA VAL A 852 1.61 -10.09 25.29
C VAL A 852 1.26 -11.57 25.38
N SER A 853 0.82 -12.17 24.27
CA SER A 853 0.65 -13.62 24.19
C SER A 853 2.00 -14.29 23.99
N LEU A 854 2.34 -15.27 24.84
CA LEU A 854 3.62 -15.96 24.77
C LEU A 854 3.63 -16.98 23.63
N LEU A 855 4.52 -16.77 22.64
CA LEU A 855 4.73 -17.72 21.55
C LEU A 855 5.57 -18.90 22.04
N ALA A 856 4.87 -19.95 22.50
CA ALA A 856 5.44 -21.24 22.84
C ALA A 856 4.81 -22.34 21.96
N ALA A 857 5.64 -23.10 21.25
CA ALA A 857 5.22 -24.17 20.35
C ALA A 857 6.17 -25.38 20.44
N PRO A 858 5.77 -26.60 20.04
CA PRO A 858 6.72 -27.70 19.84
C PRO A 858 7.89 -27.26 18.96
N HIS A 859 9.11 -27.71 19.25
CA HIS A 859 10.27 -27.23 18.51
C HIS A 859 10.21 -27.61 17.02
N ARG A 860 10.84 -26.81 16.16
CA ARG A 860 10.79 -26.99 14.69
C ARG A 860 11.35 -28.34 14.23
N ASP A 861 12.35 -28.84 14.95
CA ASP A 861 12.98 -30.17 14.79
C ASP A 861 12.28 -31.31 15.58
N GLY A 862 11.24 -31.01 16.35
CA GLY A 862 10.38 -32.00 17.03
C GLY A 862 10.74 -32.32 18.49
N ASP A 863 11.90 -31.89 19.00
CA ASP A 863 12.30 -32.08 20.41
C ASP A 863 12.40 -30.73 21.15
N GLY A 864 11.79 -30.65 22.34
CA GLY A 864 11.70 -29.43 23.14
C GLY A 864 10.59 -28.45 22.71
N THR A 865 10.77 -27.16 23.04
CA THR A 865 9.77 -26.10 22.84
C THR A 865 10.42 -24.85 22.26
N PHE A 866 9.99 -24.44 21.06
CA PHE A 866 10.35 -23.14 20.47
C PHE A 866 9.71 -22.02 21.29
N ARG A 867 10.49 -20.96 21.58
CA ARG A 867 10.02 -19.79 22.33
C ARG A 867 10.39 -18.51 21.59
N GLY A 868 9.37 -17.82 21.06
CA GLY A 868 9.56 -16.58 20.29
C GLY A 868 10.16 -15.48 21.17
N ILE A 869 11.42 -15.10 20.86
CA ILE A 869 12.33 -14.31 21.73
C ILE A 869 11.63 -13.14 22.42
N ALA A 870 11.04 -12.22 21.66
CA ALA A 870 10.44 -11.02 22.23
C ALA A 870 9.25 -11.31 23.16
N SER A 871 8.41 -12.28 22.82
CA SER A 871 7.28 -12.68 23.66
C SER A 871 7.73 -13.44 24.92
N HIS A 872 8.81 -14.23 24.83
CA HIS A 872 9.37 -14.91 25.99
C HIS A 872 10.06 -13.92 26.92
N HIS A 873 10.80 -12.96 26.37
CA HIS A 873 11.44 -11.85 27.08
C HIS A 873 10.41 -11.07 27.91
N LEU A 874 9.37 -10.52 27.26
CA LEU A 874 8.29 -9.81 27.95
C LEU A 874 7.44 -10.72 28.85
N GLY A 875 7.47 -12.04 28.64
CA GLY A 875 6.93 -13.00 29.59
C GLY A 875 7.72 -13.08 30.90
N CYS A 876 9.03 -12.91 30.84
CA CYS A 876 9.95 -13.06 31.97
C CYS A 876 10.23 -11.78 32.78
N VAL A 877 10.03 -10.59 32.20
CA VAL A 877 10.20 -9.32 32.92
C VAL A 877 9.22 -9.14 34.07
N ARG A 878 9.57 -8.23 34.98
CA ARG A 878 8.92 -7.96 36.27
C ARG A 878 8.86 -6.45 36.52
N ALA A 879 8.05 -6.04 37.48
CA ALA A 879 8.08 -4.67 37.99
C ALA A 879 9.49 -4.33 38.53
N GLY A 880 10.06 -3.23 38.04
CA GLY A 880 11.43 -2.77 38.31
C GLY A 880 12.43 -3.01 37.17
N ASP A 881 12.11 -3.86 36.19
CA ASP A 881 12.99 -4.12 35.04
C ASP A 881 12.95 -2.96 34.03
N VAL A 882 13.97 -2.85 33.17
CA VAL A 882 14.10 -1.80 32.15
C VAL A 882 14.01 -2.42 30.75
N LEU A 883 13.33 -1.72 29.83
CA LEU A 883 13.17 -2.10 28.43
C LEU A 883 13.74 -1.00 27.52
N ALA A 884 14.43 -1.40 26.45
CA ALA A 884 14.82 -0.50 25.37
C ALA A 884 13.66 -0.35 24.38
N VAL A 885 12.99 0.81 24.36
CA VAL A 885 11.74 1.03 23.63
C VAL A 885 11.75 2.27 22.76
N ARG A 886 10.83 2.31 21.79
CA ARG A 886 10.41 3.53 21.09
C ARG A 886 8.90 3.45 20.84
N VAL A 887 8.18 4.55 21.08
CA VAL A 887 6.81 4.68 20.57
C VAL A 887 6.90 4.84 19.05
N ASN A 888 6.35 3.87 18.34
CA ASN A 888 6.01 3.99 16.92
C ASN A 888 4.55 4.45 16.86
N PRO A 889 4.23 5.58 16.19
CA PRO A 889 2.84 5.99 16.06
C PRO A 889 2.07 4.91 15.31
N CYS A 890 0.91 4.50 15.80
CA CYS A 890 -0.02 3.83 14.92
C CYS A 890 -0.52 4.85 13.91
N ARG A 891 -0.97 4.37 12.74
CA ARG A 891 -1.64 5.24 11.80
C ARG A 891 -2.93 5.78 12.41
N ASP A 892 -3.24 7.03 12.13
CA ASP A 892 -4.25 7.76 12.91
C ASP A 892 -5.66 7.18 12.90
N ALA A 893 -6.20 6.75 11.76
CA ALA A 893 -7.52 6.12 11.71
C ALA A 893 -7.59 4.75 12.44
N PHE A 894 -6.47 4.30 13.04
CA PHE A 894 -6.50 3.25 14.04
C PHE A 894 -7.18 3.65 15.38
N ARG A 895 -7.40 4.94 15.63
CA ARG A 895 -7.78 5.51 16.93
C ARG A 895 -9.29 5.61 17.12
N LEU A 896 -9.80 5.29 18.32
CA LEU A 896 -11.19 5.68 18.64
C LEU A 896 -11.33 7.19 18.83
N PRO A 897 -12.56 7.72 18.66
CA PRO A 897 -12.71 9.15 18.39
C PRO A 897 -13.76 9.87 19.26
N GLU A 898 -13.93 11.17 19.01
CA GLU A 898 -14.43 12.07 20.04
C GLU A 898 -15.93 12.42 19.97
N ASP A 899 -16.61 12.31 18.83
CA ASP A 899 -17.96 12.84 18.63
C ASP A 899 -19.12 11.84 18.84
N ASP A 900 -20.36 12.35 18.70
CA ASP A 900 -21.61 11.65 18.98
C ASP A 900 -22.06 10.71 17.86
N THR A 901 -21.07 9.93 17.42
CA THR A 901 -21.06 8.93 16.28
C THR A 901 -20.95 5.92 16.64
N PRO A 902 -21.94 4.97 16.94
CA PRO A 902 -21.91 3.98 18.04
C PRO A 902 -20.95 2.82 17.76
N VAL A 903 -19.86 2.77 18.52
CA VAL A 903 -18.62 2.16 18.05
C VAL A 903 -18.60 0.67 18.28
N ILE A 904 -18.72 -0.16 17.26
CA ILE A 904 -18.60 -1.61 17.47
C ILE A 904 -17.10 -1.96 17.61
N MET A 905 -16.70 -2.98 18.34
CA MET A 905 -15.28 -3.38 18.45
C MET A 905 -15.22 -4.89 18.59
N VAL A 906 -14.21 -5.53 18.04
CA VAL A 906 -13.92 -6.94 18.23
C VAL A 906 -12.45 -7.22 18.34
N SER A 907 -12.11 -8.42 18.79
CA SER A 907 -10.74 -8.87 18.96
C SER A 907 -10.74 -10.38 19.14
N ALA A 908 -9.55 -10.97 19.17
CA ALA A 908 -9.37 -12.19 19.96
C ALA A 908 -8.02 -12.20 20.66
N GLY A 909 -8.01 -12.80 21.85
CA GLY A 909 -6.85 -12.78 22.73
C GLY A 909 -6.33 -11.36 22.93
N THR A 910 -5.02 -11.17 22.79
CA THR A 910 -4.36 -9.87 23.03
C THR A 910 -4.69 -8.80 21.99
N GLY A 911 -5.41 -9.15 20.92
CA GLY A 911 -6.03 -8.18 20.02
C GLY A 911 -7.04 -7.24 20.68
N LEU A 912 -7.44 -7.53 21.92
CA LEU A 912 -8.27 -6.64 22.74
C LEU A 912 -7.49 -5.40 23.23
N ALA A 913 -6.17 -5.34 23.04
CA ALA A 913 -5.28 -4.29 23.55
C ALA A 913 -5.79 -2.86 23.27
N PRO A 914 -5.85 -2.39 22.01
CA PRO A 914 -6.23 -1.02 21.73
C PRO A 914 -7.68 -0.70 22.11
N PHE A 915 -8.62 -1.66 22.07
CA PHE A 915 -10.02 -1.41 22.48
C PHE A 915 -10.18 -1.37 23.98
N ARG A 916 -9.31 -2.04 24.74
CA ARG A 916 -9.19 -1.76 26.16
C ARG A 916 -8.76 -0.31 26.38
N GLY A 917 -7.66 0.12 25.76
CA GLY A 917 -7.17 1.50 25.86
C GLY A 917 -8.25 2.52 25.46
N ALA A 918 -9.03 2.21 24.44
CA ALA A 918 -10.01 3.13 23.88
C ALA A 918 -11.41 3.06 24.52
N ILE A 919 -11.79 1.93 25.14
CA ILE A 919 -12.89 1.86 26.12
C ILE A 919 -12.52 2.69 27.34
N LEU A 920 -11.27 2.63 27.81
CA LEU A 920 -10.78 3.46 28.92
C LEU A 920 -10.79 4.95 28.57
N ASP A 921 -10.44 5.35 27.33
CA ASP A 921 -10.67 6.72 26.85
C ASP A 921 -12.16 7.09 26.88
N ARG A 922 -13.06 6.21 26.40
CA ARG A 922 -14.52 6.47 26.41
C ARG A 922 -15.08 6.62 27.83
N VAL A 923 -14.60 5.82 28.78
CA VAL A 923 -14.90 5.96 30.21
C VAL A 923 -14.37 7.30 30.74
N HIS A 924 -13.14 7.66 30.38
CA HIS A 924 -12.49 8.90 30.83
C HIS A 924 -13.20 10.17 30.34
N VAL A 925 -13.56 10.25 29.05
CA VAL A 925 -14.26 11.42 28.48
C VAL A 925 -15.77 11.40 28.75
N SER A 926 -16.36 10.21 28.92
CA SER A 926 -17.81 10.01 29.19
C SER A 926 -18.75 10.65 28.14
N THR A 927 -18.29 10.77 26.88
CA THR A 927 -19.02 11.36 25.75
C THR A 927 -18.89 10.52 24.47
N GLY A 928 -19.87 10.68 23.57
CA GLY A 928 -20.09 9.80 22.41
C GLY A 928 -21.02 8.63 22.75
N ALA A 929 -21.65 8.02 21.74
CA ALA A 929 -22.64 6.96 21.98
C ALA A 929 -21.99 5.61 22.31
N THR A 930 -22.79 4.76 22.96
CA THR A 930 -22.45 3.40 23.40
C THR A 930 -21.68 2.59 22.36
N LEU A 931 -20.48 2.16 22.73
CA LEU A 931 -19.66 1.21 21.97
C LEU A 931 -20.28 -0.21 22.07
N LEU A 932 -19.85 -1.18 21.27
CA LEU A 932 -20.41 -2.53 21.23
C LEU A 932 -19.29 -3.55 20.96
N ASN A 933 -18.68 -4.08 22.02
CA ASN A 933 -17.49 -4.91 21.99
C ASN A 933 -17.83 -6.42 21.98
N TYR A 934 -17.77 -7.10 20.83
CA TYR A 934 -17.73 -8.57 20.80
C TYR A 934 -16.28 -9.01 20.97
N PHE A 935 -15.91 -10.10 21.63
CA PHE A 935 -14.48 -10.50 21.61
C PHE A 935 -14.30 -11.99 21.81
N GLY A 936 -13.33 -12.53 21.08
CA GLY A 936 -13.01 -13.95 21.05
C GLY A 936 -11.98 -14.32 22.11
N CYS A 937 -12.38 -15.16 23.05
CA CYS A 937 -11.44 -15.89 23.89
C CYS A 937 -11.71 -17.40 23.77
N ASP A 938 -10.84 -18.24 24.31
CA ASP A 938 -11.06 -19.68 24.27
C ASP A 938 -12.17 -20.09 25.26
N HIS A 939 -12.29 -19.46 26.44
CA HIS A 939 -13.31 -19.81 27.44
C HIS A 939 -13.64 -18.64 28.40
N PRO A 940 -14.92 -18.44 28.83
CA PRO A 940 -15.34 -17.29 29.65
C PRO A 940 -14.63 -17.17 31.00
N GLU A 941 -14.35 -18.30 31.61
CA GLU A 941 -13.67 -18.41 32.91
C GLU A 941 -12.14 -18.56 32.79
N VAL A 942 -11.58 -18.51 31.57
CA VAL A 942 -10.13 -18.71 31.34
C VAL A 942 -9.46 -17.45 30.85
N ASP A 943 -9.83 -16.94 29.67
CA ASP A 943 -9.06 -15.90 28.98
C ASP A 943 -9.92 -14.76 28.41
N TYR A 944 -11.02 -14.49 29.09
CA TYR A 944 -11.76 -13.23 29.00
C TYR A 944 -10.90 -12.11 29.63
N LEU A 945 -9.96 -11.56 28.86
CA LEU A 945 -8.97 -10.60 29.37
C LEU A 945 -9.68 -9.34 29.89
N HIS A 946 -9.22 -8.82 31.03
CA HIS A 946 -9.78 -7.62 31.68
C HIS A 946 -11.30 -7.67 31.94
N ARG A 947 -11.89 -8.87 32.06
CA ARG A 947 -13.34 -9.09 32.25
C ARG A 947 -14.06 -8.09 33.16
N ALA A 948 -13.60 -7.94 34.40
CA ALA A 948 -14.24 -7.07 35.38
C ALA A 948 -14.17 -5.57 35.03
N GLU A 949 -13.14 -5.14 34.31
CA GLU A 949 -12.97 -3.76 33.83
C GLU A 949 -13.93 -3.48 32.67
N LEU A 950 -14.03 -4.42 31.72
CA LEU A 950 -14.96 -4.36 30.59
C LEU A 950 -16.42 -4.46 31.02
N GLU A 951 -16.77 -5.40 31.90
CA GLU A 951 -18.13 -5.56 32.43
C GLU A 951 -18.54 -4.33 33.25
N SER A 952 -17.60 -3.68 33.95
CA SER A 952 -17.83 -2.39 34.61
C SER A 952 -18.07 -1.25 33.60
N ALA A 953 -17.38 -1.25 32.45
CA ALA A 953 -17.62 -0.27 31.39
C ALA A 953 -18.95 -0.51 30.66
N GLU A 954 -19.44 -1.75 30.58
CA GLU A 954 -20.81 -2.02 30.10
C GLU A 954 -21.88 -1.56 31.10
N ALA A 955 -21.63 -1.71 32.40
CA ALA A 955 -22.56 -1.27 33.43
C ALA A 955 -22.78 0.26 33.45
N THR A 956 -21.83 1.08 32.96
CA THR A 956 -22.04 2.53 32.77
C THR A 956 -22.77 2.88 31.47
N GLY A 957 -22.98 1.90 30.58
CA GLY A 957 -23.60 2.10 29.27
C GLY A 957 -22.69 2.73 28.21
N VAL A 958 -21.40 2.96 28.51
CA VAL A 958 -20.46 3.44 27.48
C VAL A 958 -20.09 2.35 26.49
N VAL A 959 -20.20 1.07 26.85
CA VAL A 959 -20.05 -0.07 25.93
C VAL A 959 -21.18 -1.09 26.16
N ARG A 960 -21.37 -2.01 25.21
CA ARG A 960 -22.14 -3.27 25.36
C ARG A 960 -21.21 -4.42 25.02
N LEU A 961 -21.15 -5.48 25.83
CA LEU A 961 -20.28 -6.62 25.56
C LEU A 961 -21.04 -7.76 24.89
N ARG A 962 -20.32 -8.51 24.06
CA ARG A 962 -20.86 -9.63 23.29
C ARG A 962 -19.80 -10.72 23.06
N PRO A 963 -19.22 -11.29 24.13
CA PRO A 963 -18.13 -12.25 24.01
C PRO A 963 -18.51 -13.51 23.20
N ALA A 964 -17.48 -14.19 22.67
CA ALA A 964 -17.62 -15.50 22.04
C ALA A 964 -16.48 -16.43 22.44
N PHE A 965 -16.81 -17.71 22.61
CA PHE A 965 -15.96 -18.64 23.37
C PHE A 965 -15.59 -19.87 22.53
N SER A 966 -14.33 -19.93 22.11
CA SER A 966 -13.83 -20.88 21.11
C SER A 966 -13.92 -22.34 21.56
N GLN A 967 -13.98 -22.61 22.86
CA GLN A 967 -14.11 -23.93 23.46
C GLN A 967 -15.39 -24.12 24.31
N ALA A 968 -16.20 -23.07 24.51
CA ALA A 968 -17.50 -23.16 25.19
C ALA A 968 -18.62 -22.36 24.47
N PRO A 969 -19.04 -22.77 23.26
CA PRO A 969 -20.00 -22.01 22.46
C PRO A 969 -21.38 -21.86 23.12
N VAL A 970 -21.93 -20.63 23.12
CA VAL A 970 -23.28 -20.33 23.63
C VAL A 970 -24.22 -20.13 22.45
N ASP A 971 -25.39 -20.78 22.38
CA ASP A 971 -26.33 -20.65 21.25
C ASP A 971 -25.70 -20.91 19.84
N GLY A 972 -24.66 -21.74 19.77
CA GLY A 972 -23.87 -21.99 18.54
C GLY A 972 -22.75 -20.96 18.28
N VAL A 973 -22.67 -19.91 19.10
CA VAL A 973 -21.65 -18.85 19.08
C VAL A 973 -20.31 -19.38 19.56
N ARG A 974 -19.53 -19.96 18.64
CA ARG A 974 -18.19 -20.49 18.92
C ARG A 974 -17.11 -19.42 18.83
N PHE A 975 -17.12 -18.67 17.74
CA PHE A 975 -16.21 -17.56 17.54
C PHE A 975 -17.04 -16.30 17.39
N VAL A 976 -16.40 -15.14 17.51
CA VAL A 976 -17.08 -13.86 17.45
C VAL A 976 -17.93 -13.72 16.19
N GLN A 977 -17.53 -14.32 15.07
CA GLN A 977 -18.33 -14.39 13.87
C GLN A 977 -19.74 -14.87 14.08
N HIS A 978 -19.87 -16.00 14.77
CA HIS A 978 -21.17 -16.59 15.01
C HIS A 978 -21.97 -15.73 16.00
N ALA A 979 -21.28 -15.06 16.95
CA ALA A 979 -21.90 -14.13 17.90
C ALA A 979 -22.62 -13.02 17.18
N VAL A 980 -22.00 -12.53 16.11
CA VAL A 980 -22.48 -11.36 15.43
C VAL A 980 -23.31 -11.67 14.19
N ALA A 981 -23.15 -12.88 13.62
CA ALA A 981 -24.09 -13.51 12.68
C ALA A 981 -25.42 -13.92 13.32
N ARG A 982 -25.50 -13.90 14.66
CA ARG A 982 -26.76 -13.99 15.40
C ARG A 982 -27.42 -12.61 15.58
N ASP A 983 -26.63 -11.55 15.73
CA ASP A 983 -27.12 -10.23 16.17
C ASP A 983 -27.67 -9.35 15.04
N ALA A 984 -27.59 -9.82 13.79
CA ALA A 984 -28.62 -9.65 12.76
C ALA A 984 -29.39 -8.31 12.78
N ALA A 985 -30.56 -8.31 13.43
CA ALA A 985 -31.53 -7.22 13.46
C ALA A 985 -31.38 -6.25 14.65
N GLU A 986 -30.60 -6.56 15.71
CA GLU A 986 -30.17 -5.52 16.66
C GLU A 986 -29.19 -4.59 15.96
N LEU A 987 -28.27 -5.19 15.20
CA LEU A 987 -27.25 -4.45 14.51
C LEU A 987 -27.83 -3.66 13.35
N TRP A 988 -28.66 -4.28 12.49
CA TRP A 988 -29.06 -3.69 11.20
C TRP A 988 -29.44 -2.19 11.22
N PRO A 989 -30.20 -1.66 12.21
CA PRO A 989 -30.51 -0.24 12.27
C PRO A 989 -29.35 0.67 12.72
N LEU A 990 -28.38 0.20 13.51
CA LEU A 990 -27.27 1.02 14.05
C LEU A 990 -26.35 1.58 12.95
N LEU A 991 -26.50 1.07 11.73
CA LEU A 991 -25.45 1.10 10.72
C LEU A 991 -26.02 1.44 9.33
N GLU A 992 -27.31 1.21 9.11
CA GLU A 992 -28.11 2.25 8.43
C GLU A 992 -27.86 3.65 9.04
N GLN A 993 -27.70 3.77 10.37
CA GLN A 993 -27.29 5.01 11.06
C GLN A 993 -25.79 5.35 10.98
N GLY A 994 -24.95 4.46 10.43
CA GLY A 994 -23.54 4.71 10.17
C GLY A 994 -22.51 3.93 10.98
N ALA A 995 -22.85 3.14 12.01
CA ALA A 995 -21.95 2.56 13.01
C ALA A 995 -20.61 1.97 12.54
N ARG A 996 -19.60 2.15 13.39
CA ARG A 996 -18.19 2.31 13.00
C ARG A 996 -17.28 1.61 14.00
N ILE A 997 -16.35 0.78 13.52
CA ILE A 997 -16.17 -0.52 14.16
C ILE A 997 -14.67 -0.93 14.20
N TYR A 998 -14.13 -1.74 15.14
CA TYR A 998 -12.66 -2.00 15.28
C TYR A 998 -12.25 -3.47 15.44
N VAL A 999 -11.07 -3.93 14.99
CA VAL A 999 -10.38 -5.17 15.44
C VAL A 999 -8.89 -5.00 15.62
N CYS A 1000 -8.30 -5.86 16.42
CA CYS A 1000 -6.87 -6.02 16.51
C CYS A 1000 -6.59 -7.49 16.85
N GLY A 1001 -5.36 -7.95 16.67
CA GLY A 1001 -4.95 -9.33 16.96
C GLY A 1001 -4.59 -10.14 15.73
N ASP A 1002 -5.35 -11.21 15.50
CA ASP A 1002 -5.00 -12.23 14.51
C ASP A 1002 -5.65 -11.95 13.15
N GLY A 1003 -4.85 -11.85 12.10
CA GLY A 1003 -5.18 -11.73 10.66
C GLY A 1003 -5.42 -13.01 9.80
N SER A 1004 -5.47 -14.24 10.37
CA SER A 1004 -5.82 -15.53 9.68
C SER A 1004 -6.80 -16.58 10.27
N ARG A 1005 -6.90 -16.91 11.58
CA ARG A 1005 -7.69 -18.08 12.13
C ARG A 1005 -8.99 -17.89 12.99
N MET A 1006 -9.23 -16.77 13.68
CA MET A 1006 -10.53 -16.29 14.25
C MET A 1006 -11.29 -15.21 13.39
N ALA A 1007 -10.74 -13.99 13.26
CA ALA A 1007 -11.26 -12.71 12.73
C ALA A 1007 -11.74 -12.64 11.26
N PRO A 1008 -11.02 -12.97 10.19
CA PRO A 1008 -11.64 -13.31 8.91
C PRO A 1008 -12.86 -14.22 8.82
N GLY A 1009 -13.31 -14.84 9.90
CA GLY A 1009 -14.64 -15.42 9.95
C GLY A 1009 -15.59 -14.41 10.54
N VAL A 1010 -15.16 -13.50 11.41
CA VAL A 1010 -15.99 -12.37 11.80
C VAL A 1010 -16.21 -11.48 10.59
N ARG A 1011 -15.24 -11.32 9.66
CA ARG A 1011 -15.53 -10.79 8.33
C ARG A 1011 -16.52 -11.65 7.59
N GLN A 1012 -16.47 -12.98 7.65
CA GLN A 1012 -17.60 -13.78 7.13
C GLN A 1012 -18.94 -13.32 7.68
N ALA A 1013 -18.98 -13.17 9.00
CA ALA A 1013 -20.18 -12.80 9.69
C ALA A 1013 -20.59 -11.38 9.31
N PHE A 1014 -19.76 -10.34 9.35
CA PHE A 1014 -20.20 -9.01 8.89
C PHE A 1014 -20.32 -8.88 7.38
N VAL A 1015 -20.68 -10.01 6.78
CA VAL A 1015 -20.82 -10.39 5.42
C VAL A 1015 -21.89 -11.58 5.38
N ASP A 1016 -22.70 -11.88 6.44
CA ASP A 1016 -23.98 -12.68 6.51
C ASP A 1016 -25.41 -11.98 6.51
N ILE A 1017 -26.09 -11.54 7.61
CA ILE A 1017 -27.55 -11.19 7.57
C ILE A 1017 -28.06 -10.01 6.68
N TYR A 1018 -27.54 -8.78 6.75
CA TYR A 1018 -27.73 -7.60 5.85
C TYR A 1018 -28.01 -7.91 4.36
N ARG A 1019 -27.56 -9.06 3.84
CA ARG A 1019 -27.81 -9.60 2.49
C ARG A 1019 -29.18 -10.19 2.35
N GLU A 1020 -29.56 -10.94 3.36
CA GLU A 1020 -30.95 -11.32 3.59
C GLU A 1020 -31.80 -10.06 3.80
N GLN A 1021 -31.23 -8.94 4.28
CA GLN A 1021 -31.96 -7.67 4.44
C GLN A 1021 -32.23 -6.87 3.14
N THR A 1022 -31.45 -6.99 2.03
CA THR A 1022 -31.88 -6.40 0.72
C THR A 1022 -31.68 -7.27 -0.54
N GLY A 1023 -31.47 -8.58 -0.42
CA GLY A 1023 -31.43 -9.52 -1.56
C GLY A 1023 -30.21 -9.32 -2.45
N ALA A 1024 -29.06 -9.76 -1.98
CA ALA A 1024 -27.78 -9.24 -2.42
C ALA A 1024 -26.71 -10.29 -2.76
N ASP A 1025 -26.15 -10.27 -3.98
CA ASP A 1025 -25.04 -11.11 -4.50
C ASP A 1025 -23.73 -10.67 -3.93
N GLU A 1026 -22.62 -11.27 -4.27
CA GLU A 1026 -21.55 -11.33 -3.31
C GLU A 1026 -20.50 -10.21 -3.26
N ALA A 1027 -19.46 -10.13 -4.08
CA ALA A 1027 -18.36 -9.19 -3.80
C ALA A 1027 -18.74 -7.70 -3.96
N LYS A 1028 -19.96 -7.51 -4.46
CA LYS A 1028 -21.04 -6.76 -3.79
C LYS A 1028 -20.82 -6.18 -2.36
N ALA A 1029 -20.67 -6.87 -1.20
CA ALA A 1029 -20.76 -6.18 0.16
C ALA A 1029 -19.57 -5.43 0.58
N GLU A 1030 -18.40 -6.03 0.38
CA GLU A 1030 -17.08 -5.66 0.84
C GLU A 1030 -17.16 -4.39 1.66
N ALA A 1031 -17.41 -3.32 0.94
CA ALA A 1031 -17.50 -1.97 1.36
C ALA A 1031 -18.93 -1.38 1.64
N TRP A 1032 -19.75 -1.90 2.56
CA TRP A 1032 -20.27 -1.07 3.72
C TRP A 1032 -19.48 -1.50 4.96
N LEU A 1033 -18.33 -2.15 4.77
CA LEU A 1033 -17.32 -2.17 5.80
C LEU A 1033 -16.02 -1.43 5.50
N LEU A 1034 -15.44 -1.38 4.31
CA LEU A 1034 -14.16 -0.68 4.01
C LEU A 1034 -14.18 0.89 4.15
N GLU A 1035 -14.82 1.44 5.18
CA GLU A 1035 -15.01 2.83 5.57
C GLU A 1035 -15.42 2.96 7.06
N ARG A 1036 -16.06 1.98 7.73
CA ARG A 1036 -16.66 2.11 9.08
C ARG A 1036 -15.99 1.22 10.14
N TYR A 1037 -14.66 1.25 10.25
CA TYR A 1037 -13.87 0.01 10.27
C TYR A 1037 -12.36 0.11 10.56
N THR A 1038 -11.80 -0.57 11.59
CA THR A 1038 -10.38 -0.37 11.95
C THR A 1038 -9.48 -1.52 12.54
N GLU A 1039 -8.37 -1.95 11.88
CA GLU A 1039 -7.33 -2.94 12.29
C GLU A 1039 -5.93 -2.48 12.62
N ASP A 1040 -5.37 -3.32 13.49
CA ASP A 1040 -3.97 -3.51 13.77
C ASP A 1040 -3.72 -5.02 14.01
N VAL A 1041 -3.08 -5.74 13.08
CA VAL A 1041 -2.78 -7.18 13.20
C VAL A 1041 -1.35 -7.49 12.75
N TRP A 1042 -0.85 -8.65 13.14
CA TRP A 1042 0.58 -8.99 13.00
C TRP A 1042 0.82 -10.48 12.79
N ALA A 1043 1.70 -10.86 11.85
CA ALA A 1043 2.00 -12.25 11.56
C ALA A 1043 2.82 -12.92 12.68
N GLN A 1044 2.57 -14.22 12.85
CA GLN A 1044 3.46 -15.19 13.49
C GLN A 1044 3.79 -16.28 12.46
#